data_AF-A0A938DSW2-F1
#
_entry.id   AF-A0A938DSW2-F1
#
_cell.length_a   1.000
_cell.length_b   1.000
_cell.length_c   1.000
_cell.angle_alpha   90.00
_cell.angle_beta   90.00
_cell.angle_gamma   90.00
#
_symmetry.space_group_name_H-M   'P 1'
#
loop_
_entity.id
_entity.type
_entity.pdbx_description
1 polymer ?
#
loop_
_entity_poly.entity_id
_entity_poly.type
_entity_poly.pdbx_seq_one_letter_code
_entity_poly.pdbx_strand_id
1 'polypeptide(L)'
;MAVTDDDLGLDPAATALYHSADAALILSPTRGVVWASPATENVLGLTSSELLGAFATDVIHPDHVAVAIHHRQVALKNGRSGPEEIQGRHGSSGYRWYTAEWWSARSGNGSEPALVIMHLRDAEEVRNARSAVLRSEARLLRLHRTSVDITMIIDQSGSTTYLSPSVERILGWEPQHVLSSDPFDLVHPDDRQRVTQLRETLLQIDQSTYVGEVRVLHLDGRYRWMEINAVNLLADPVINGAVVHLHDITDRRHAEDQLIRATLEDPLTGLASYALMRDRLTLALTRHELADSVTVAAAVFDLDGFASLNDALGHQSGDVVLKQAADRLRQSKGHSVTVARLAGDEFALCFELTAGPHEAAERVEVIRELLCEPYMIDGREHRLTCSAGLAIAGPASDAESLLRDAGAAVHHAKGQGRNRTEVFDAAVRSAMLNQVNLLADLDRAITGDEFFLEFQPAFDTTTGLISGAEALVRWMHPVRGPLPPAAFVAAAERSDRIVLLGQWVARAAVAATAALGASHSALLPVMWINVAAPQLARADFAADLLDTIERAGLDPHRFGIEVTESVLIHSSNVAQDQLKSLRRNGCQLGIDDFGTGYSSLTYLHQFEVDVIKVDRSFVAGIGIDSRADSIVAAVTGMAHALGLRVVAEGVESSEQLERLEQLGCTDVSGFGLVRPLRFSELEGTLGRSLADVRPRHGHEPSVH
;
A
#
# COMPACT_ATOMS: atom_id res chain seq x y z
N MET A 1 48.63 35.72 -86.79
CA MET A 1 50.08 35.74 -87.07
C MET A 1 50.77 35.25 -85.82
N ALA A 2 51.34 34.04 -85.90
CA ALA A 2 52.06 33.39 -84.84
C ALA A 2 53.37 34.15 -84.56
N VAL A 3 53.63 34.46 -83.30
CA VAL A 3 54.99 34.76 -82.83
C VAL A 3 55.55 33.40 -82.40
N THR A 4 56.47 32.89 -83.20
CA THR A 4 57.16 31.61 -83.03
C THR A 4 58.32 31.74 -82.03
N ASP A 5 58.67 30.60 -81.42
CA ASP A 5 59.62 30.31 -80.31
C ASP A 5 61.04 30.94 -80.33
N ASP A 6 61.38 31.81 -81.28
CA ASP A 6 62.75 32.32 -81.47
C ASP A 6 62.99 33.78 -81.02
N ASP A 7 61.98 34.46 -80.45
CA ASP A 7 62.08 35.89 -80.05
C ASP A 7 62.20 36.13 -78.53
N LEU A 8 62.35 35.09 -77.70
CA LEU A 8 62.39 35.24 -76.23
C LEU A 8 63.72 34.90 -75.54
N GLY A 9 64.76 34.45 -76.24
CA GLY A 9 66.10 34.29 -75.65
C GLY A 9 66.10 33.53 -74.31
N LEU A 10 65.30 32.46 -74.22
CA LEU A 10 65.09 31.71 -72.99
C LEU A 10 66.17 30.62 -72.82
N ASP A 11 66.92 30.73 -71.73
CA ASP A 11 67.93 29.79 -71.20
C ASP A 11 67.40 28.32 -71.18
N PRO A 12 68.20 27.28 -71.47
CA PRO A 12 67.79 25.85 -71.35
C PRO A 12 67.07 25.46 -70.06
N ALA A 13 67.24 26.22 -68.96
CA ALA A 13 66.45 26.08 -67.74
C ALA A 13 64.94 26.35 -67.92
N ALA A 14 64.55 27.27 -68.80
CA ALA A 14 63.16 27.61 -69.08
C ALA A 14 62.43 26.50 -69.87
N THR A 15 63.13 25.82 -70.78
CA THR A 15 62.57 24.68 -71.54
C THR A 15 62.29 23.48 -70.62
N ALA A 16 63.15 23.22 -69.63
CA ALA A 16 62.94 22.16 -68.65
C ALA A 16 61.73 22.43 -67.74
N LEU A 17 61.52 23.69 -67.36
CA LEU A 17 60.37 24.12 -66.54
C LEU A 17 59.05 24.11 -67.33
N TYR A 18 59.10 24.31 -68.64
CA TYR A 18 57.91 24.28 -69.51
C TYR A 18 57.21 22.91 -69.51
N HIS A 19 57.95 21.82 -69.31
CA HIS A 19 57.43 20.45 -69.29
C HIS A 19 57.25 19.86 -67.87
N SER A 20 57.39 20.67 -66.83
CA SER A 20 57.16 20.25 -65.43
C SER A 20 55.68 19.93 -65.18
N ALA A 21 55.40 18.88 -64.38
CA ALA A 21 54.05 18.59 -63.88
C ALA A 21 53.63 19.54 -62.74
N ASP A 22 54.60 20.15 -62.06
CA ASP A 22 54.38 21.15 -61.02
C ASP A 22 54.24 22.54 -61.63
N ALA A 23 53.42 23.39 -61.01
CA ALA A 23 53.33 24.78 -61.39
C ALA A 23 54.61 25.53 -61.04
N ALA A 24 55.25 26.15 -62.04
CA ALA A 24 56.43 26.98 -61.87
C ALA A 24 56.16 28.43 -62.31
N LEU A 25 56.56 29.39 -61.47
CA LEU A 25 56.47 30.82 -61.74
C LEU A 25 57.85 31.47 -61.64
N ILE A 26 58.25 32.26 -62.63
CA ILE A 26 59.47 33.08 -62.56
C ILE A 26 59.06 34.48 -62.15
N LEU A 27 59.61 34.94 -61.04
CA LEU A 27 59.30 36.21 -60.38
C LEU A 27 60.45 37.20 -60.58
N SER A 28 60.13 38.35 -61.17
CA SER A 28 61.00 39.52 -61.20
C SER A 28 60.83 40.34 -59.92
N PRO A 29 61.90 40.96 -59.39
CA PRO A 29 61.79 41.90 -58.27
C PRO A 29 60.95 43.14 -58.58
N THR A 30 60.90 43.58 -59.84
CA THR A 30 60.27 44.86 -60.24
C THR A 30 59.01 44.68 -61.08
N ARG A 31 58.80 43.53 -61.72
CA ARG A 31 57.72 43.31 -62.69
C ARG A 31 56.68 42.25 -62.30
N GLY A 32 56.77 41.68 -61.09
CA GLY A 32 55.91 40.56 -60.70
C GLY A 32 56.28 39.26 -61.42
N VAL A 33 55.31 38.37 -61.64
CA VAL A 33 55.49 37.14 -62.44
C VAL A 33 55.82 37.54 -63.88
N VAL A 34 57.00 37.16 -64.35
CA VAL A 34 57.45 37.41 -65.74
C VAL A 34 57.27 36.20 -66.64
N TRP A 35 57.08 35.02 -66.06
CA TRP A 35 56.79 33.80 -66.78
C TRP A 35 56.05 32.81 -65.89
N ALA A 36 55.13 32.04 -66.47
CA ALA A 36 54.36 30.99 -65.82
C ALA A 36 54.39 29.74 -66.71
N SER A 37 54.62 28.57 -66.10
CA SER A 37 54.57 27.28 -66.81
C SER A 37 53.12 26.93 -67.20
N PRO A 38 52.89 26.16 -68.29
CA PRO A 38 51.56 25.66 -68.63
C PRO A 38 50.85 24.89 -67.50
N ALA A 39 51.61 24.22 -66.63
CA ALA A 39 51.08 23.49 -65.48
C ALA A 39 50.35 24.37 -64.45
N THR A 40 50.50 25.70 -64.49
CA THR A 40 49.77 26.60 -63.58
C THR A 40 48.27 26.54 -63.79
N GLU A 41 47.79 26.29 -65.00
CA GLU A 41 46.35 26.16 -65.25
C GLU A 41 45.78 24.90 -64.60
N ASN A 42 46.53 23.80 -64.58
CA ASN A 42 46.09 22.56 -63.95
C ASN A 42 46.22 22.58 -62.43
N VAL A 43 47.31 23.15 -61.89
CA VAL A 43 47.62 23.12 -60.44
C VAL A 43 47.01 24.31 -59.69
N LEU A 44 47.00 25.50 -60.30
CA LEU A 44 46.42 26.71 -59.70
C LEU A 44 45.05 27.07 -60.28
N GLY A 45 44.59 26.45 -61.36
CA GLY A 45 43.36 26.88 -62.02
C GLY A 45 43.46 28.28 -62.62
N LEU A 46 44.69 28.77 -62.86
CA LEU A 46 44.97 30.12 -63.35
C LEU A 46 45.79 30.05 -64.64
N THR A 47 45.31 30.75 -65.67
CA THR A 47 45.98 30.82 -66.97
C THR A 47 47.26 31.65 -66.89
N SER A 48 48.21 31.40 -67.79
CA SER A 48 49.45 32.19 -67.85
C SER A 48 49.17 33.70 -68.03
N SER A 49 48.14 34.07 -68.79
CA SER A 49 47.71 35.46 -68.96
C SER A 49 47.20 36.13 -67.68
N GLU A 50 46.60 35.37 -66.76
CA GLU A 50 46.13 35.89 -65.48
C GLU A 50 47.27 36.08 -64.47
N LEU A 51 48.35 35.32 -64.63
CA LEU A 51 49.49 35.34 -63.72
C LEU A 51 50.55 36.35 -64.15
N LEU A 52 50.76 36.58 -65.44
CA LEU A 52 51.77 37.52 -65.94
C LEU A 52 51.53 38.94 -65.41
N GLY A 53 52.54 39.51 -64.75
CA GLY A 53 52.50 40.82 -64.10
C GLY A 53 51.94 40.83 -62.67
N ALA A 54 51.38 39.71 -62.20
CA ALA A 54 50.86 39.61 -60.83
C ALA A 54 51.99 39.62 -59.79
N PHE A 55 51.75 40.22 -58.62
CA PHE A 55 52.68 40.18 -57.49
C PHE A 55 52.31 39.05 -56.51
N ALA A 56 53.20 38.74 -55.58
CA ALA A 56 52.98 37.67 -54.60
C ALA A 56 51.68 37.85 -53.79
N THR A 57 51.25 39.10 -53.56
CA THR A 57 49.98 39.43 -52.89
C THR A 57 48.75 39.04 -53.68
N ASP A 58 48.87 38.85 -54.99
CA ASP A 58 47.75 38.50 -55.88
C ASP A 58 47.56 36.98 -56.02
N VAL A 59 48.60 36.22 -55.68
CA VAL A 59 48.68 34.75 -55.88
C VAL A 59 48.74 33.99 -54.55
N ILE A 60 49.20 34.60 -53.46
CA ILE A 60 49.35 33.97 -52.14
C ILE A 60 48.30 34.56 -51.18
N HIS A 61 47.75 33.72 -50.30
CA HIS A 61 46.81 34.17 -49.27
C HIS A 61 47.46 35.25 -48.39
N PRO A 62 46.75 36.35 -48.03
CA PRO A 62 47.32 37.48 -47.29
C PRO A 62 48.11 37.08 -46.04
N ASP A 63 47.60 36.13 -45.27
CA ASP A 63 48.25 35.65 -44.03
C ASP A 63 49.58 34.93 -44.28
N HIS A 64 49.80 34.43 -45.51
CA HIS A 64 50.97 33.64 -45.88
C HIS A 64 51.98 34.44 -46.73
N VAL A 65 51.66 35.69 -47.08
CA VAL A 65 52.56 36.58 -47.84
C VAL A 65 53.87 36.79 -47.10
N ALA A 66 53.84 36.97 -45.77
CA ALA A 66 55.05 37.15 -44.96
C ALA A 66 55.98 35.92 -45.02
N VAL A 67 55.40 34.72 -44.95
CA VAL A 67 56.14 33.45 -45.06
C VAL A 67 56.76 33.33 -46.45
N ALA A 68 55.99 33.62 -47.50
CA ALA A 68 56.49 33.57 -48.88
C ALA A 68 57.64 34.57 -49.13
N ILE A 69 57.54 35.79 -48.58
CA ILE A 69 58.62 36.79 -48.65
C ILE A 69 59.88 36.27 -47.93
N HIS A 70 59.72 35.66 -46.75
CA HIS A 70 60.83 35.08 -46.00
C HIS A 70 61.54 33.99 -46.82
N HIS A 71 60.80 33.01 -47.34
CA HIS A 71 61.38 31.91 -48.12
C HIS A 71 61.99 32.39 -49.44
N ARG A 72 61.42 33.40 -50.09
CA ARG A 72 62.04 34.09 -51.22
C ARG A 72 63.40 34.70 -50.86
N GLN A 73 63.52 35.37 -49.72
CA GLN A 73 64.79 35.93 -49.25
C GLN A 73 65.82 34.84 -48.94
N VAL A 74 65.38 33.74 -48.32
CA VAL A 74 66.22 32.56 -48.07
C VAL A 74 66.76 31.98 -49.38
N ALA A 75 65.90 31.82 -50.39
CA ALA A 75 66.31 31.34 -51.70
C ALA A 75 67.32 32.26 -52.39
N LEU A 76 67.12 33.59 -52.36
CA LEU A 76 68.06 34.56 -52.92
C LEU A 76 69.45 34.51 -52.25
N LYS A 77 69.50 34.19 -50.96
CA LYS A 77 70.75 34.07 -50.20
C LYS A 77 71.44 32.73 -50.41
N ASN A 78 70.67 31.63 -50.43
CA ASN A 78 71.17 30.27 -50.31
C ASN A 78 71.01 29.42 -51.59
N GLY A 79 70.47 29.98 -52.67
CA GLY A 79 70.14 29.26 -53.90
C GLY A 79 68.74 28.63 -53.91
N ARG A 80 68.23 28.20 -52.74
CA ARG A 80 66.89 27.61 -52.59
C ARG A 80 66.32 27.79 -51.18
N SER A 81 65.00 27.75 -51.04
CA SER A 81 64.30 27.51 -49.77
C SER A 81 63.94 26.02 -49.67
N GLY A 82 63.74 25.51 -48.45
CA GLY A 82 63.04 24.23 -48.27
C GLY A 82 61.55 24.34 -48.68
N PRO A 83 60.85 23.20 -48.78
CA PRO A 83 59.40 23.16 -48.99
C PRO A 83 58.67 23.77 -47.79
N GLU A 84 57.65 24.57 -48.08
CA GLU A 84 56.78 25.17 -47.08
C GLU A 84 55.32 25.08 -47.53
N GLU A 85 54.41 24.74 -46.63
CA GLU A 85 52.97 24.72 -46.95
C GLU A 85 52.40 26.14 -46.89
N ILE A 86 51.93 26.65 -48.03
CA ILE A 86 51.27 27.95 -48.12
C ILE A 86 49.89 27.85 -48.75
N GLN A 87 49.00 28.76 -48.37
CA GLN A 87 47.76 28.95 -49.10
C GLN A 87 47.99 29.85 -50.30
N GLY A 88 47.66 29.34 -51.48
CA GLY A 88 47.72 30.05 -52.75
C GLY A 88 46.33 30.17 -53.37
N ARG A 89 46.14 31.18 -54.22
CA ARG A 89 44.91 31.38 -54.96
C ARG A 89 44.72 30.24 -55.96
N HIS A 90 43.52 29.67 -55.97
CA HIS A 90 43.09 28.65 -56.91
C HIS A 90 41.84 29.11 -57.67
N GLY A 91 41.96 29.34 -58.98
CA GLY A 91 40.89 29.90 -59.81
C GLY A 91 40.45 31.32 -59.42
N SER A 92 39.20 31.67 -59.74
CA SER A 92 38.67 33.03 -59.62
C SER A 92 38.15 33.42 -58.23
N SER A 93 38.00 32.48 -57.27
CA SER A 93 37.36 32.83 -55.99
C SER A 93 37.73 31.95 -54.78
N GLY A 94 38.87 31.24 -54.78
CA GLY A 94 39.26 30.39 -53.65
C GLY A 94 40.76 30.33 -53.37
N TYR A 95 41.11 29.79 -52.21
CA TYR A 95 42.48 29.45 -51.83
C TYR A 95 42.59 27.94 -51.58
N ARG A 96 43.73 27.36 -51.95
CA ARG A 96 44.09 25.95 -51.68
C ARG A 96 45.46 25.87 -51.04
N TRP A 97 45.72 24.74 -50.38
CA TRP A 97 47.02 24.45 -49.80
C TRP A 97 47.98 23.92 -50.85
N TYR A 98 49.15 24.55 -50.93
CA TYR A 98 50.25 24.17 -51.81
C TYR A 98 51.52 23.96 -51.01
N THR A 99 52.33 22.98 -51.40
CA THR A 99 53.73 22.95 -51.01
C THR A 99 54.51 23.85 -51.98
N ALA A 100 55.11 24.91 -51.46
CA ALA A 100 55.87 25.89 -52.21
C ALA A 100 57.38 25.77 -51.95
N GLU A 101 58.16 25.83 -53.02
CA GLU A 101 59.62 25.90 -52.97
C GLU A 101 60.12 27.06 -53.84
N TRP A 102 61.07 27.83 -53.33
CA TRP A 102 61.66 28.97 -54.03
C TRP A 102 63.12 28.68 -54.38
N TRP A 103 63.52 29.04 -55.59
CA TRP A 103 64.86 28.84 -56.14
C TRP A 103 65.36 30.16 -56.71
N SER A 104 66.64 30.48 -56.55
CA SER A 104 67.22 31.67 -57.17
C SER A 104 68.09 31.31 -58.36
N ALA A 105 67.88 31.97 -59.50
CA ALA A 105 68.72 31.88 -60.68
C ALA A 105 69.43 33.22 -60.92
N ARG A 106 70.74 33.21 -61.16
CA ARG A 106 71.54 34.40 -61.51
C ARG A 106 71.96 34.31 -62.98
N SER A 107 71.73 35.38 -63.73
CA SER A 107 72.26 35.52 -65.09
C SER A 107 73.79 35.61 -65.03
N GLY A 108 74.49 34.88 -65.91
CA GLY A 108 75.95 34.73 -65.92
C GLY A 108 76.75 36.03 -66.09
N ASN A 109 76.09 37.14 -66.46
CA ASN A 109 76.72 38.43 -66.71
C ASN A 109 76.53 39.45 -65.57
N GLY A 110 76.43 39.04 -64.31
CA GLY A 110 76.69 39.86 -63.10
C GLY A 110 75.96 41.21 -62.89
N SER A 111 75.10 41.62 -63.81
CA SER A 111 74.57 43.00 -63.95
C SER A 111 73.04 43.04 -63.90
N GLU A 112 72.37 41.88 -63.91
CA GLU A 112 70.91 41.76 -63.77
C GLU A 112 70.53 41.17 -62.42
N PRO A 113 69.39 41.59 -61.83
CA PRO A 113 68.92 41.08 -60.55
C PRO A 113 68.57 39.58 -60.64
N ALA A 114 68.85 38.83 -59.57
CA ALA A 114 68.52 37.40 -59.49
C ALA A 114 67.01 37.16 -59.66
N LEU A 115 66.65 36.26 -60.57
CA LEU A 115 65.28 35.80 -60.76
C LEU A 115 64.95 34.74 -59.71
N VAL A 116 63.70 34.73 -59.24
CA VAL A 116 63.22 33.72 -58.28
C VAL A 116 62.20 32.82 -58.96
N ILE A 117 62.44 31.52 -58.96
CA ILE A 117 61.52 30.51 -59.47
C ILE A 117 60.76 29.92 -58.29
N MET A 118 59.43 29.99 -58.32
CA MET A 118 58.55 29.41 -57.31
C MET A 118 57.87 28.17 -57.89
N HIS A 119 58.09 27.02 -57.27
CA HIS A 119 57.45 25.75 -57.58
C HIS A 119 56.30 25.50 -56.61
N LEU A 120 55.16 25.07 -57.13
CA LEU A 120 53.95 24.83 -56.36
C LEU A 120 53.38 23.44 -56.70
N ARG A 121 53.12 22.65 -55.64
CA ARG A 121 52.46 21.34 -55.71
C ARG A 121 51.19 21.35 -54.86
N ASP A 122 50.10 20.77 -55.35
CA ASP A 122 48.86 20.64 -54.57
C ASP A 122 49.11 19.77 -53.31
N ALA A 123 48.70 20.27 -52.15
CA ALA A 123 48.87 19.61 -50.85
C ALA A 123 47.51 19.31 -50.15
N GLU A 124 46.38 19.58 -50.81
CA GLU A 124 45.04 19.48 -50.24
C GLU A 124 44.66 18.01 -49.92
N GLU A 125 44.94 17.08 -50.85
CA GLU A 125 44.62 15.65 -50.69
C GLU A 125 45.40 14.99 -49.54
N VAL A 126 46.69 15.32 -49.42
CA VAL A 126 47.57 14.77 -48.37
C VAL A 126 47.15 15.25 -46.98
N ARG A 127 46.74 16.51 -46.83
CA ARG A 127 46.23 17.06 -45.55
C ARG A 127 44.90 16.44 -45.14
N ASN A 128 43.99 16.21 -46.09
CA ASN A 128 42.69 15.63 -45.81
C ASN A 128 42.81 14.19 -45.28
N ALA A 129 43.68 13.37 -45.87
CA ALA A 129 43.94 12.00 -45.40
C ALA A 129 44.53 11.96 -43.98
N ARG A 130 45.54 12.80 -43.70
CA ARG A 130 46.19 12.86 -42.38
C ARG A 130 45.24 13.33 -41.28
N SER A 131 44.37 14.29 -41.59
CA SER A 131 43.37 14.80 -40.65
C SER A 131 42.27 13.78 -40.34
N ALA A 132 41.92 12.92 -41.31
CA ALA A 132 40.93 11.86 -41.11
C ALA A 132 41.44 10.76 -40.16
N VAL A 133 42.71 10.36 -40.29
CA VAL A 133 43.35 9.37 -39.41
C VAL A 133 43.40 9.85 -37.96
N LEU A 134 43.87 11.08 -37.72
CA LEU A 134 43.96 11.65 -36.37
C LEU A 134 42.58 11.82 -35.69
N ARG A 135 41.54 12.14 -36.46
CA ARG A 135 40.16 12.22 -35.94
C ARG A 135 39.60 10.84 -35.57
N SER A 136 39.97 9.79 -36.30
CA SER A 136 39.54 8.41 -36.02
C SER A 136 40.15 7.89 -34.70
N GLU A 137 41.46 8.05 -34.52
CA GLU A 137 42.16 7.62 -33.29
C GLU A 137 41.68 8.38 -32.04
N ALA A 138 41.52 9.70 -32.13
CA ALA A 138 41.02 10.51 -31.02
C ALA A 138 39.56 10.19 -30.66
N ARG A 139 38.74 9.72 -31.61
CA ARG A 139 37.35 9.30 -31.38
C ARG A 139 37.28 7.96 -30.66
N LEU A 140 38.10 6.98 -31.07
CA LEU A 140 38.17 5.66 -30.42
C LEU A 140 38.64 5.76 -28.96
N LEU A 141 39.68 6.56 -28.70
CA LEU A 141 40.19 6.78 -27.34
C LEU A 141 39.18 7.48 -26.41
N ARG A 142 38.29 8.32 -26.95
CA ARG A 142 37.22 8.99 -26.16
C ARG A 142 36.06 8.06 -25.84
N LEU A 143 35.66 7.18 -26.75
CA LEU A 143 34.59 6.20 -26.52
C LEU A 143 34.98 5.18 -25.43
N HIS A 144 36.24 4.74 -25.39
CA HIS A 144 36.72 3.83 -24.35
C HIS A 144 36.79 4.46 -22.94
N ARG A 145 37.12 5.77 -22.84
CA ARG A 145 37.17 6.47 -21.55
C ARG A 145 35.79 6.74 -20.93
N THR A 146 34.72 6.66 -21.73
CA THR A 146 33.34 6.80 -21.28
C THR A 146 32.65 5.45 -21.00
N SER A 147 33.38 4.33 -21.08
CA SER A 147 32.78 3.01 -20.77
C SER A 147 32.31 2.96 -19.31
N VAL A 148 31.04 2.65 -19.12
CA VAL A 148 30.43 2.43 -17.81
C VAL A 148 31.01 1.18 -17.16
N ASP A 149 31.46 0.22 -17.97
CA ASP A 149 31.89 -1.12 -17.55
C ASP A 149 33.40 -1.21 -17.33
N ILE A 150 33.83 -2.18 -16.53
CA ILE A 150 35.24 -2.60 -16.45
C ILE A 150 35.51 -3.54 -17.62
N THR A 151 36.50 -3.23 -18.44
CA THR A 151 36.97 -4.10 -19.51
C THR A 151 38.33 -4.67 -19.12
N MET A 152 38.45 -5.98 -19.19
CA MET A 152 39.63 -6.74 -18.86
C MET A 152 39.98 -7.65 -20.04
N ILE A 153 41.25 -7.76 -20.39
CA ILE A 153 41.74 -8.74 -21.36
C ILE A 153 42.60 -9.74 -20.61
N ILE A 154 42.31 -11.02 -20.78
CA ILE A 154 43.09 -12.12 -20.23
C ILE A 154 43.77 -12.91 -21.35
N ASP A 155 45.03 -13.26 -21.15
CA ASP A 155 45.77 -14.10 -22.10
C ASP A 155 45.44 -15.60 -21.97
N GLN A 156 46.10 -16.44 -22.77
CA GLN A 156 45.93 -17.89 -22.73
C GLN A 156 46.35 -18.54 -21.39
N SER A 157 47.20 -17.87 -20.61
CA SER A 157 47.58 -18.33 -19.26
C SER A 157 46.54 -17.96 -18.19
N GLY A 158 45.53 -17.16 -18.57
CA GLY A 158 44.53 -16.60 -17.65
C GLY A 158 45.04 -15.37 -16.88
N SER A 159 46.17 -14.79 -17.28
CA SER A 159 46.73 -13.58 -16.69
C SER A 159 46.11 -12.34 -17.33
N THR A 160 45.87 -11.29 -16.54
CA THR A 160 45.28 -10.05 -17.04
C THR A 160 46.32 -9.19 -17.72
N THR A 161 46.17 -8.96 -19.03
CA THR A 161 47.09 -8.15 -19.85
C THR A 161 46.63 -6.70 -19.99
N TYR A 162 45.33 -6.46 -19.88
CA TYR A 162 44.75 -5.13 -19.90
C TYR A 162 43.59 -5.03 -18.92
N LEU A 163 43.48 -3.88 -18.28
CA LEU A 163 42.37 -3.52 -17.40
C LEU A 163 42.04 -2.05 -17.59
N SER A 164 40.77 -1.75 -17.84
CA SER A 164 40.33 -0.38 -18.05
C SER A 164 40.38 0.43 -16.75
N PRO A 165 40.64 1.76 -16.82
CA PRO A 165 40.64 2.63 -15.63
C PRO A 165 39.31 2.69 -14.87
N SER A 166 38.20 2.23 -15.46
CA SER A 166 36.90 2.16 -14.79
C SER A 166 36.88 1.24 -13.56
N VAL A 167 37.86 0.34 -13.40
CA VAL A 167 38.01 -0.48 -12.18
C VAL A 167 38.16 0.37 -10.91
N GLU A 168 38.89 1.48 -10.98
CA GLU A 168 39.11 2.37 -9.84
C GLU A 168 37.82 3.08 -9.45
N ARG A 169 37.06 3.54 -10.45
CA ARG A 169 35.77 4.21 -10.22
C ARG A 169 34.71 3.26 -9.66
N ILE A 170 34.66 2.01 -10.11
CA ILE A 170 33.60 1.06 -9.76
C ILE A 170 33.93 0.24 -8.50
N LEU A 171 35.16 -0.25 -8.40
CA LEU A 171 35.60 -1.14 -7.31
C LEU A 171 36.55 -0.48 -6.31
N GLY A 172 37.04 0.74 -6.60
CA GLY A 172 37.96 1.48 -5.72
C GLY A 172 39.43 1.09 -5.87
N TRP A 173 39.75 0.04 -6.64
CA TRP A 173 41.12 -0.46 -6.79
C TRP A 173 41.88 0.25 -7.89
N GLU A 174 43.14 0.62 -7.63
CA GLU A 174 44.03 1.14 -8.68
C GLU A 174 44.32 0.05 -9.73
N PRO A 175 44.29 0.36 -11.04
CA PRO A 175 44.47 -0.65 -12.09
C PRO A 175 45.79 -1.42 -11.98
N GLN A 176 46.87 -0.75 -11.57
CA GLN A 176 48.19 -1.37 -11.41
C GLN A 176 48.20 -2.42 -10.30
N HIS A 177 47.43 -2.19 -9.22
CA HIS A 177 47.32 -3.12 -8.12
C HIS A 177 46.62 -4.41 -8.55
N VAL A 178 45.52 -4.28 -9.29
CA VAL A 178 44.75 -5.42 -9.82
C VAL A 178 45.55 -6.17 -10.88
N LEU A 179 46.29 -5.48 -11.75
CA LEU A 179 47.18 -6.10 -12.75
C LEU A 179 48.35 -6.85 -12.11
N SER A 180 48.81 -6.43 -10.93
CA SER A 180 49.90 -7.09 -10.19
C SER A 180 49.46 -8.28 -9.33
N SER A 181 48.15 -8.53 -9.24
CA SER A 181 47.52 -9.57 -8.40
C SER A 181 46.67 -10.49 -9.29
N ASP A 182 46.21 -11.64 -8.77
CA ASP A 182 45.22 -12.43 -9.49
C ASP A 182 43.83 -11.80 -9.26
N PRO A 183 43.11 -11.33 -10.30
CA PRO A 183 41.76 -10.80 -10.12
C PRO A 183 40.78 -11.79 -9.48
N PHE A 184 41.08 -13.10 -9.50
CA PHE A 184 40.32 -14.11 -8.76
C PHE A 184 40.27 -13.87 -7.26
N ASP A 185 41.27 -13.21 -6.67
CA ASP A 185 41.29 -12.94 -5.24
C ASP A 185 40.17 -11.99 -4.83
N LEU A 186 39.73 -11.14 -5.76
CA LEU A 186 38.61 -10.21 -5.57
C LEU A 186 37.24 -10.91 -5.69
N VAL A 187 37.17 -12.15 -6.18
CA VAL A 187 35.91 -12.89 -6.32
C VAL A 187 35.47 -13.47 -4.97
N HIS A 188 34.18 -13.34 -4.66
CA HIS A 188 33.58 -13.90 -3.45
C HIS A 188 33.85 -15.42 -3.34
N PRO A 189 34.21 -15.95 -2.15
CA PRO A 189 34.56 -17.35 -1.96
C PRO A 189 33.60 -18.36 -2.61
N ASP A 190 32.29 -18.21 -2.37
CA ASP A 190 31.25 -19.09 -2.94
C ASP A 190 31.20 -19.07 -4.48
N ASP A 191 31.65 -17.99 -5.12
CA ASP A 191 31.59 -17.83 -6.58
C ASP A 191 32.85 -18.34 -7.27
N ARG A 192 33.97 -18.50 -6.53
CA ARG A 192 35.30 -18.82 -7.09
C ARG A 192 35.30 -20.11 -7.92
N GLN A 193 34.68 -21.18 -7.41
CA GLN A 193 34.66 -22.47 -8.12
C GLN A 193 33.99 -22.35 -9.50
N ARG A 194 32.85 -21.64 -9.56
CA ARG A 194 32.12 -21.41 -10.80
C ARG A 194 32.92 -20.55 -11.77
N VAL A 195 33.56 -19.47 -11.29
CA VAL A 195 34.36 -18.57 -12.13
C VAL A 195 35.63 -19.28 -12.65
N THR A 196 36.22 -20.22 -11.91
CA THR A 196 37.35 -21.02 -12.40
C THR A 196 36.95 -21.91 -13.56
N GLN A 197 35.86 -22.68 -13.40
CA GLN A 197 35.32 -23.55 -14.46
C GLN A 197 34.95 -22.75 -15.71
N LEU A 198 34.44 -21.54 -15.49
CA LEU A 198 34.14 -20.60 -16.54
C LEU A 198 35.36 -20.22 -17.37
N ARG A 199 36.41 -19.75 -16.70
CA ARG A 199 37.65 -19.30 -17.33
C ARG A 199 38.25 -20.42 -18.17
N GLU A 200 38.29 -21.63 -17.63
CA GLU A 200 38.80 -22.81 -18.33
C GLU A 200 38.00 -23.10 -19.60
N THR A 201 36.67 -23.07 -19.52
CA THR A 201 35.78 -23.31 -20.67
C THR A 201 35.93 -22.22 -21.74
N LEU A 202 35.96 -20.96 -21.33
CA LEU A 202 36.09 -19.80 -22.23
C LEU A 202 37.39 -19.85 -23.03
N LEU A 203 38.52 -20.17 -22.38
CA LEU A 203 39.83 -20.18 -23.02
C LEU A 203 40.07 -21.40 -23.94
N GLN A 204 39.30 -22.49 -23.76
CA GLN A 204 39.43 -23.70 -24.58
C GLN A 204 38.66 -23.63 -25.91
N ILE A 205 37.55 -22.90 -25.95
CA ILE A 205 36.65 -22.87 -27.11
C ILE A 205 36.80 -21.52 -27.81
N ASP A 206 37.29 -21.55 -29.06
CA ASP A 206 37.44 -20.35 -29.89
C ASP A 206 36.08 -19.70 -30.16
N GLN A 207 36.03 -18.36 -30.13
CA GLN A 207 34.81 -17.55 -30.23
C GLN A 207 33.70 -17.88 -29.22
N SER A 208 34.00 -18.57 -28.12
CA SER A 208 33.02 -18.80 -27.06
C SER A 208 32.63 -17.49 -26.37
N THR A 209 31.37 -17.43 -25.95
CA THR A 209 30.82 -16.31 -25.19
C THR A 209 30.28 -16.79 -23.85
N TYR A 210 30.33 -15.92 -22.85
CA TYR A 210 29.69 -16.15 -21.57
C TYR A 210 28.98 -14.92 -21.07
N VAL A 211 27.80 -15.15 -20.50
CA VAL A 211 27.05 -14.17 -19.73
C VAL A 211 26.72 -14.77 -18.38
N GLY A 212 26.98 -14.03 -17.30
CA GLY A 212 26.59 -14.45 -15.95
C GLY A 212 26.89 -13.39 -14.90
N GLU A 213 26.66 -13.71 -13.63
CA GLU A 213 26.82 -12.74 -12.55
C GLU A 213 27.91 -13.22 -11.57
N VAL A 214 28.58 -12.31 -10.88
CA VAL A 214 29.62 -12.62 -9.88
C VAL A 214 29.68 -11.53 -8.82
N ARG A 215 30.03 -11.90 -7.60
CA ARG A 215 30.32 -10.94 -6.54
C ARG A 215 31.82 -10.61 -6.52
N VAL A 216 32.14 -9.32 -6.64
CA VAL A 216 33.52 -8.81 -6.64
C VAL A 216 33.73 -7.86 -5.47
N LEU A 217 34.85 -8.01 -4.78
CA LEU A 217 35.23 -7.26 -3.61
C LEU A 217 35.60 -5.81 -3.99
N HIS A 218 34.87 -4.88 -3.41
CA HIS A 218 35.18 -3.46 -3.45
C HIS A 218 36.19 -3.10 -2.34
N LEU A 219 36.98 -2.04 -2.53
CA LEU A 219 38.04 -1.61 -1.61
C LEU A 219 37.53 -1.35 -0.17
N ASP A 220 36.27 -0.97 -0.01
CA ASP A 220 35.62 -0.74 1.30
C ASP A 220 35.29 -2.03 2.07
N GLY A 221 35.60 -3.21 1.51
CA GLY A 221 35.36 -4.53 2.10
C GLY A 221 33.98 -5.13 1.80
N ARG A 222 33.12 -4.45 1.04
CA ARG A 222 31.82 -4.99 0.61
C ARG A 222 31.94 -5.68 -0.75
N TYR A 223 31.02 -6.60 -1.03
CA TYR A 223 30.90 -7.20 -2.37
C TYR A 223 29.89 -6.45 -3.21
N ARG A 224 30.24 -6.23 -4.48
CA ARG A 224 29.34 -5.71 -5.52
C ARG A 224 28.94 -6.81 -6.48
N TRP A 225 27.70 -6.77 -6.95
CA TRP A 225 27.22 -7.68 -8.00
C TRP A 225 27.64 -7.15 -9.36
N MET A 226 28.40 -7.97 -10.09
CA MET A 226 28.90 -7.65 -11.42
C MET A 226 28.33 -8.66 -12.43
N GLU A 227 27.79 -8.18 -13.53
CA GLU A 227 27.48 -9.00 -14.70
C GLU A 227 28.73 -9.15 -15.57
N ILE A 228 29.16 -10.39 -15.78
CA ILE A 228 30.25 -10.80 -16.66
C ILE A 228 29.69 -11.00 -18.05
N ASN A 229 30.26 -10.30 -19.03
CA ASN A 229 30.12 -10.59 -20.46
C ASN A 229 31.51 -10.87 -21.03
N ALA A 230 31.80 -12.12 -21.38
CA ALA A 230 33.12 -12.53 -21.84
C ALA A 230 33.08 -13.13 -23.25
N VAL A 231 34.09 -12.84 -24.07
CA VAL A 231 34.26 -13.36 -25.43
C VAL A 231 35.71 -13.80 -25.63
N ASN A 232 35.91 -15.02 -26.13
CA ASN A 232 37.24 -15.49 -26.50
C ASN A 232 37.64 -14.94 -27.88
N LEU A 233 38.71 -14.13 -27.91
CA LEU A 233 39.31 -13.56 -29.13
C LEU A 233 40.80 -13.89 -29.22
N LEU A 234 41.22 -15.06 -28.71
CA LEU A 234 42.60 -15.54 -28.80
C LEU A 234 43.09 -15.69 -30.25
N ALA A 235 42.20 -15.99 -31.20
CA ALA A 235 42.53 -16.08 -32.62
C ALA A 235 42.66 -14.71 -33.34
N ASP A 236 42.27 -13.61 -32.69
CA ASP A 236 42.40 -12.26 -33.26
C ASP A 236 43.85 -11.75 -33.07
N PRO A 237 44.59 -11.42 -34.15
CA PRO A 237 45.99 -11.03 -34.06
C PRO A 237 46.23 -9.67 -33.40
N VAL A 238 45.19 -8.86 -33.21
CA VAL A 238 45.25 -7.55 -32.54
C VAL A 238 44.96 -7.68 -31.03
N ILE A 239 44.00 -8.53 -30.66
CA ILE A 239 43.56 -8.69 -29.25
C ILE A 239 44.34 -9.80 -28.55
N ASN A 240 44.52 -10.95 -29.19
CA ASN A 240 45.27 -12.11 -28.68
C ASN A 240 44.93 -12.49 -27.21
N GLY A 241 43.63 -12.52 -26.90
CA GLY A 241 43.15 -12.75 -25.53
C GLY A 241 41.62 -12.86 -25.47
N ALA A 242 41.09 -13.26 -24.31
CA ALA A 242 39.67 -13.19 -24.04
C ALA A 242 39.32 -11.83 -23.43
N VAL A 243 38.29 -11.18 -23.97
CA VAL A 243 37.78 -9.88 -23.51
C VAL A 243 36.66 -10.13 -22.52
N VAL A 244 36.76 -9.56 -21.33
CA VAL A 244 35.79 -9.66 -20.23
C VAL A 244 35.29 -8.27 -19.89
N HIS A 245 33.98 -8.08 -19.97
CA HIS A 245 33.29 -6.88 -19.50
C HIS A 245 32.60 -7.18 -18.18
N LEU A 246 32.74 -6.29 -17.19
CA LEU A 246 32.05 -6.34 -15.91
C LEU A 246 31.17 -5.10 -15.78
N HIS A 247 29.85 -5.31 -15.76
CA HIS A 247 28.85 -4.27 -15.54
C HIS A 247 28.35 -4.32 -14.10
N ASP A 248 28.35 -3.20 -13.37
CA ASP A 248 27.86 -3.16 -11.98
C ASP A 248 26.33 -3.20 -11.97
N ILE A 249 25.76 -4.29 -11.45
CA ILE A 249 24.32 -4.53 -11.31
C ILE A 249 23.89 -4.49 -9.84
N THR A 250 24.71 -3.95 -8.93
CA THR A 250 24.45 -3.95 -7.48
C THR A 250 23.14 -3.25 -7.14
N ASP A 251 22.89 -2.07 -7.70
CA ASP A 251 21.64 -1.32 -7.46
C ASP A 251 20.41 -2.06 -8.02
N ARG A 252 20.54 -2.70 -9.20
CA ARG A 252 19.49 -3.55 -9.78
C ARG A 252 19.16 -4.71 -8.87
N ARG A 253 20.17 -5.44 -8.40
CA ARG A 253 20.00 -6.57 -7.47
C ARG A 253 19.39 -6.14 -6.14
N HIS A 254 19.82 -5.01 -5.58
CA HIS A 254 19.20 -4.46 -4.37
C HIS A 254 17.74 -4.08 -4.57
N ALA A 255 17.39 -3.47 -5.71
CA ALA A 255 16.01 -3.14 -6.05
C ALA A 255 15.14 -4.40 -6.24
N GLU A 256 15.67 -5.42 -6.93
CA GLU A 256 15.01 -6.73 -7.10
C GLU A 256 14.78 -7.43 -5.75
N ASP A 257 15.79 -7.49 -4.88
CA ASP A 257 15.67 -8.07 -3.55
C ASP A 257 14.67 -7.30 -2.68
N GLN A 258 14.64 -5.96 -2.78
CA GLN A 258 13.67 -5.12 -2.09
C GLN A 258 12.24 -5.34 -2.62
N LEU A 259 12.05 -5.48 -3.94
CA LEU A 259 10.76 -5.81 -4.54
C LEU A 259 10.26 -7.18 -4.09
N ILE A 260 11.14 -8.18 -4.04
CA ILE A 260 10.81 -9.53 -3.56
C ILE A 260 10.40 -9.47 -2.07
N ARG A 261 11.19 -8.80 -1.23
CA ARG A 261 10.84 -8.62 0.19
C ARG A 261 9.54 -7.84 0.39
N ALA A 262 9.33 -6.75 -0.35
CA ALA A 262 8.09 -5.96 -0.30
C ALA A 262 6.85 -6.74 -0.75
N THR A 263 7.02 -7.81 -1.55
CA THR A 263 5.92 -8.68 -1.97
C THR A 263 5.63 -9.77 -0.94
N LEU A 264 6.66 -10.23 -0.22
CA LEU A 264 6.57 -11.39 0.68
C LEU A 264 6.41 -11.02 2.16
N GLU A 265 6.72 -9.78 2.55
CA GLU A 265 6.66 -9.29 3.93
C GLU A 265 5.80 -8.02 4.02
N ASP A 266 5.10 -7.85 5.13
CA ASP A 266 4.40 -6.61 5.48
C ASP A 266 5.43 -5.55 5.91
N PRO A 267 5.51 -4.37 5.25
CA PRO A 267 6.57 -3.40 5.49
C PRO A 267 6.51 -2.73 6.86
N LEU A 268 5.34 -2.70 7.51
CA LEU A 268 5.17 -2.08 8.82
C LEU A 268 5.63 -3.00 9.95
N THR A 269 5.20 -4.27 9.89
CA THR A 269 5.41 -5.23 10.96
C THR A 269 6.60 -6.15 10.70
N GLY A 270 6.99 -6.36 9.44
CA GLY A 270 7.99 -7.35 8.99
C GLY A 270 7.50 -8.79 9.09
N LEU A 271 6.18 -9.02 9.26
CA LEU A 271 5.60 -10.36 9.20
C LEU A 271 5.44 -10.81 7.75
N ALA A 272 5.11 -12.09 7.53
CA ALA A 272 4.74 -12.55 6.20
C ALA A 272 3.55 -11.74 5.66
N SER A 273 3.55 -11.48 4.35
CA SER A 273 2.40 -10.89 3.66
C SER A 273 1.30 -11.93 3.46
N TYR A 274 0.11 -11.46 3.04
CA TYR A 274 -0.98 -12.34 2.60
C TYR A 274 -0.51 -13.34 1.53
N ALA A 275 0.29 -12.90 0.57
CA ALA A 275 0.79 -13.75 -0.52
C ALA A 275 1.68 -14.88 0.00
N LEU A 276 2.59 -14.57 0.93
CA LEU A 276 3.46 -15.58 1.55
C LEU A 276 2.67 -16.52 2.47
N MET A 277 1.68 -16.02 3.21
CA MET A 277 0.79 -16.88 4.01
C MET A 277 0.05 -17.90 3.15
N ARG A 278 -0.53 -17.45 2.03
CA ARG A 278 -1.23 -18.32 1.09
C ARG A 278 -0.30 -19.41 0.55
N ASP A 279 0.90 -19.03 0.10
CA ASP A 279 1.91 -19.98 -0.38
C ASP A 279 2.29 -21.04 0.67
N ARG A 280 2.51 -20.60 1.93
CA ARG A 280 2.82 -21.51 3.04
C ARG A 280 1.67 -22.47 3.36
N LEU A 281 0.43 -21.99 3.35
CA LEU A 281 -0.75 -22.82 3.53
C LEU A 281 -0.92 -23.81 2.38
N THR A 282 -0.73 -23.39 1.12
CA THR A 282 -0.77 -24.30 -0.04
C THR A 282 0.27 -25.41 0.12
N LEU A 283 1.50 -25.07 0.49
CA LEU A 283 2.55 -26.06 0.72
C LEU A 283 2.21 -27.03 1.86
N ALA A 284 1.66 -26.52 2.96
CA ALA A 284 1.22 -27.35 4.10
C ALA A 284 0.08 -28.31 3.69
N LEU A 285 -0.90 -27.83 2.92
CA LEU A 285 -2.02 -28.64 2.42
C LEU A 285 -1.55 -29.73 1.44
N THR A 286 -0.61 -29.42 0.53
CA THR A 286 -0.04 -30.44 -0.37
C THR A 286 0.71 -31.52 0.41
N ARG A 287 1.37 -31.18 1.51
CA ARG A 287 2.02 -32.18 2.39
C ARG A 287 1.01 -33.02 3.15
N HIS A 288 -0.11 -32.43 3.58
CA HIS A 288 -1.22 -33.14 4.21
C HIS A 288 -1.79 -34.24 3.30
N GLU A 289 -2.00 -33.95 2.02
CA GLU A 289 -2.47 -34.95 1.03
C GLU A 289 -1.52 -36.14 0.86
N LEU A 290 -0.23 -35.96 1.17
CA LEU A 290 0.81 -36.98 1.01
C LEU A 290 1.07 -37.78 2.30
N ALA A 291 0.58 -37.34 3.46
CA ALA A 291 0.83 -37.97 4.76
C ALA A 291 -0.35 -37.82 5.73
N ASP A 292 -1.01 -38.94 6.06
CA ASP A 292 -2.21 -39.03 6.93
C ASP A 292 -2.03 -38.57 8.40
N SER A 293 -0.84 -38.10 8.79
CA SER A 293 -0.46 -37.85 10.20
C SER A 293 -0.32 -36.37 10.59
N VAL A 294 -0.54 -35.43 9.66
CA VAL A 294 -0.41 -33.99 9.92
C VAL A 294 -1.69 -33.28 9.51
N THR A 295 -2.40 -32.62 10.43
CA THR A 295 -3.60 -31.81 10.11
C THR A 295 -3.21 -30.34 9.93
N VAL A 296 -3.70 -29.68 8.88
CA VAL A 296 -3.45 -28.25 8.65
C VAL A 296 -4.59 -27.42 9.23
N ALA A 297 -4.26 -26.30 9.88
CA ALA A 297 -5.24 -25.33 10.33
C ALA A 297 -4.76 -23.89 10.11
N ALA A 298 -5.69 -22.97 9.87
CA ALA A 298 -5.43 -21.54 9.83
C ALA A 298 -6.20 -20.86 10.95
N ALA A 299 -5.56 -19.92 11.65
CA ALA A 299 -6.25 -19.01 12.54
C ALA A 299 -6.08 -17.57 12.08
N VAL A 300 -7.14 -16.78 12.19
CA VAL A 300 -7.15 -15.34 11.95
C VAL A 300 -7.48 -14.64 13.26
N PHE A 301 -6.79 -13.55 13.54
CA PHE A 301 -6.91 -12.73 14.73
C PHE A 301 -7.17 -11.29 14.30
N ASP A 302 -8.11 -10.64 14.96
CA ASP A 302 -8.48 -9.25 14.69
C ASP A 302 -8.53 -8.47 16.02
N LEU A 303 -7.93 -7.28 16.04
CA LEU A 303 -7.85 -6.44 17.23
C LEU A 303 -9.12 -5.59 17.37
N ASP A 304 -9.97 -5.96 18.32
CA ASP A 304 -11.23 -5.27 18.57
C ASP A 304 -10.99 -3.80 18.98
N GLY A 305 -11.70 -2.89 18.32
CA GLY A 305 -11.64 -1.46 18.64
C GLY A 305 -10.39 -0.74 18.09
N PHE A 306 -9.59 -1.39 17.23
CA PHE A 306 -8.43 -0.76 16.61
C PHE A 306 -8.78 0.51 15.80
N ALA A 307 -9.88 0.50 15.05
CA ALA A 307 -10.37 1.68 14.34
C ALA A 307 -10.65 2.85 15.30
N SER A 308 -11.38 2.58 16.39
CA SER A 308 -11.67 3.60 17.42
C SER A 308 -10.42 4.13 18.10
N LEU A 309 -9.39 3.29 18.28
CA LEU A 309 -8.09 3.73 18.78
C LEU A 309 -7.39 4.66 17.79
N ASN A 310 -7.42 4.35 16.48
CA ASN A 310 -6.89 5.22 15.45
C ASN A 310 -7.65 6.56 15.36
N ASP A 311 -8.96 6.54 15.51
CA ASP A 311 -9.77 7.76 15.50
C ASP A 311 -9.45 8.67 16.70
N ALA A 312 -9.14 8.06 17.85
CA ALA A 312 -8.84 8.79 19.09
C ALA A 312 -7.38 9.29 19.18
N LEU A 313 -6.40 8.50 18.72
CA LEU A 313 -4.97 8.75 18.95
C LEU A 313 -4.17 8.97 17.66
N GLY A 314 -4.76 8.69 16.50
CA GLY A 314 -4.13 8.80 15.19
C GLY A 314 -3.41 7.53 14.73
N HIS A 315 -3.18 7.44 13.42
CA HIS A 315 -2.61 6.25 12.77
C HIS A 315 -1.19 5.89 13.25
N GLN A 316 -0.38 6.85 13.68
CA GLN A 316 0.96 6.57 14.21
C GLN A 316 0.91 5.72 15.49
N SER A 317 -0.09 5.94 16.34
CA SER A 317 -0.34 5.11 17.52
C SER A 317 -0.82 3.72 17.14
N GLY A 318 -1.67 3.61 16.11
CA GLY A 318 -2.06 2.32 15.53
C GLY A 318 -0.86 1.53 15.02
N ASP A 319 0.07 2.18 14.34
CA ASP A 319 1.31 1.54 13.85
C ASP A 319 2.15 0.95 14.99
N VAL A 320 2.19 1.63 16.14
CA VAL A 320 2.88 1.15 17.35
C VAL A 320 2.19 -0.09 17.92
N VAL A 321 0.86 -0.11 17.94
CA VAL A 321 0.06 -1.28 18.36
C VAL A 321 0.32 -2.48 17.43
N LEU A 322 0.28 -2.26 16.11
CA LEU A 322 0.49 -3.32 15.12
C LEU A 322 1.90 -3.93 15.21
N LYS A 323 2.92 -3.12 15.45
CA LYS A 323 4.30 -3.60 15.70
C LYS A 323 4.39 -4.44 16.96
N GLN A 324 3.78 -4.00 18.07
CA GLN A 324 3.76 -4.76 19.32
C GLN A 324 2.98 -6.09 19.17
N ALA A 325 1.83 -6.07 18.50
CA ALA A 325 1.06 -7.28 18.21
C ALA A 325 1.87 -8.28 17.37
N ALA A 326 2.57 -7.78 16.35
CA ALA A 326 3.48 -8.59 15.54
C ALA A 326 4.62 -9.21 16.35
N ASP A 327 5.21 -8.45 17.28
CA ASP A 327 6.29 -8.95 18.14
C ASP A 327 5.79 -10.00 19.14
N ARG A 328 4.59 -9.83 19.71
CA ARG A 328 3.95 -10.85 20.54
C ARG A 328 3.69 -12.13 19.75
N LEU A 329 3.15 -12.01 18.54
CA LEU A 329 2.93 -13.14 17.65
C LEU A 329 4.24 -13.79 17.20
N ARG A 330 5.35 -13.06 17.10
CA ARG A 330 6.68 -13.63 16.86
C ARG A 330 7.19 -14.47 18.01
N GLN A 331 6.95 -14.03 19.23
CA GLN A 331 7.42 -14.71 20.43
C GLN A 331 6.58 -15.95 20.77
N SER A 332 5.30 -16.00 20.37
CA SER A 332 4.43 -17.16 20.56
C SER A 332 4.67 -18.30 19.56
N LYS A 333 5.56 -18.11 18.56
CA LYS A 333 5.90 -19.11 17.54
C LYS A 333 6.66 -20.30 18.15
N GLY A 334 6.20 -21.51 17.86
CA GLY A 334 7.09 -22.68 17.85
C GLY A 334 7.89 -22.73 16.54
N HIS A 335 8.88 -23.61 16.42
CA HIS A 335 9.82 -23.71 15.27
C HIS A 335 9.18 -24.00 13.88
N SER A 336 7.84 -24.06 13.78
CA SER A 336 7.10 -24.49 12.58
C SER A 336 5.86 -23.64 12.26
N VAL A 337 5.68 -22.46 12.88
CA VAL A 337 4.48 -21.61 12.69
C VAL A 337 4.79 -20.40 11.81
N THR A 338 4.08 -20.28 10.68
CA THR A 338 4.10 -19.06 9.87
C THR A 338 3.13 -18.06 10.48
N VAL A 339 3.57 -16.81 10.67
CA VAL A 339 2.76 -15.69 11.12
C VAL A 339 2.76 -14.61 10.05
N ALA A 340 1.58 -14.15 9.67
CA ALA A 340 1.38 -13.10 8.68
C ALA A 340 0.49 -11.98 9.21
N ARG A 341 0.60 -10.82 8.56
CA ARG A 341 -0.41 -9.77 8.63
C ARG A 341 -1.16 -9.78 7.30
N LEU A 342 -2.48 -9.93 7.36
CA LEU A 342 -3.31 -10.05 6.15
C LEU A 342 -3.62 -8.67 5.58
N ALA A 343 -4.24 -7.81 6.39
CA ALA A 343 -4.55 -6.42 6.11
C ALA A 343 -4.92 -5.71 7.41
N GLY A 344 -4.79 -4.38 7.49
CA GLY A 344 -5.28 -3.61 8.65
C GLY A 344 -4.76 -4.15 9.99
N ASP A 345 -5.67 -4.53 10.87
CA ASP A 345 -5.49 -5.14 12.19
C ASP A 345 -5.65 -6.66 12.20
N GLU A 346 -5.73 -7.30 11.04
CA GLU A 346 -5.87 -8.74 10.89
C GLU A 346 -4.52 -9.45 10.77
N PHE A 347 -4.30 -10.43 11.63
CA PHE A 347 -3.15 -11.32 11.65
C PHE A 347 -3.58 -12.75 11.39
N ALA A 348 -2.69 -13.56 10.82
CA ALA A 348 -2.96 -14.97 10.56
C ALA A 348 -1.81 -15.88 10.97
N LEU A 349 -2.18 -17.09 11.34
CA LEU A 349 -1.28 -18.18 11.69
C LEU A 349 -1.62 -19.43 10.90
N CYS A 350 -0.58 -20.13 10.44
CA CYS A 350 -0.68 -21.45 9.84
C CYS A 350 -0.10 -22.49 10.81
N PHE A 351 -0.88 -23.53 11.11
CA PHE A 351 -0.51 -24.64 11.97
C PHE A 351 -0.43 -25.94 11.18
N GLU A 352 0.65 -26.69 11.39
CA GLU A 352 0.75 -28.11 11.06
C GLU A 352 0.67 -28.88 12.39
N LEU A 353 -0.43 -29.60 12.60
CA LEU A 353 -0.78 -30.25 13.85
C LEU A 353 -0.48 -31.75 13.78
N THR A 354 0.16 -32.28 14.81
CA THR A 354 0.44 -33.72 14.93
C THR A 354 -0.48 -34.43 15.93
N ALA A 355 -1.11 -33.70 16.87
CA ALA A 355 -1.99 -34.27 17.89
C ALA A 355 -3.49 -33.97 17.67
N GLY A 356 -3.84 -33.35 16.55
CA GLY A 356 -5.23 -33.13 16.10
C GLY A 356 -5.85 -31.77 16.45
N PRO A 357 -7.16 -31.59 16.18
CA PRO A 357 -7.89 -30.30 16.26
C PRO A 357 -7.83 -29.54 17.59
N HIS A 358 -7.83 -30.25 18.71
CA HIS A 358 -7.96 -29.63 20.04
C HIS A 358 -6.72 -28.80 20.40
N GLU A 359 -5.54 -29.26 19.98
CA GLU A 359 -4.27 -28.55 20.16
C GLU A 359 -4.29 -27.16 19.50
N ALA A 360 -4.92 -27.05 18.32
CA ALA A 360 -5.04 -25.77 17.63
C ALA A 360 -5.94 -24.79 18.39
N ALA A 361 -7.07 -25.26 18.91
CA ALA A 361 -8.00 -24.40 19.63
C ALA A 361 -7.36 -23.82 20.91
N GLU A 362 -6.70 -24.66 21.72
CA GLU A 362 -5.97 -24.20 22.91
C GLU A 362 -4.88 -23.20 22.55
N ARG A 363 -4.11 -23.48 21.50
CA ARG A 363 -3.03 -22.58 21.06
C ARG A 363 -3.55 -21.24 20.56
N VAL A 364 -4.65 -21.23 19.82
CA VAL A 364 -5.29 -19.99 19.37
C VAL A 364 -5.79 -19.18 20.55
N GLU A 365 -6.40 -19.82 21.56
CA GLU A 365 -6.87 -19.11 22.75
C GLU A 365 -5.72 -18.46 23.53
N VAL A 366 -4.61 -19.17 23.74
CA VAL A 366 -3.41 -18.61 24.40
C VAL A 366 -2.86 -17.41 23.62
N ILE A 367 -2.82 -17.48 22.29
CA ILE A 367 -2.35 -16.37 21.45
C ILE A 367 -3.31 -15.19 21.50
N ARG A 368 -4.63 -15.44 21.52
CA ARG A 368 -5.65 -14.42 21.66
C ARG A 368 -5.52 -13.69 23.00
N GLU A 369 -5.31 -14.41 24.10
CA GLU A 369 -5.05 -13.82 25.43
C GLU A 369 -3.79 -12.96 25.44
N LEU A 370 -2.70 -13.42 24.80
CA LEU A 370 -1.47 -12.64 24.63
C LEU A 370 -1.70 -11.32 23.86
N LEU A 371 -2.56 -11.35 22.84
CA LEU A 371 -2.95 -10.14 22.10
C LEU A 371 -3.83 -9.18 22.93
N CYS A 372 -4.41 -9.63 24.03
CA CYS A 372 -5.19 -8.79 24.95
C CYS A 372 -4.35 -8.12 26.06
N GLU A 373 -3.04 -8.38 26.12
CA GLU A 373 -2.15 -7.70 27.05
C GLU A 373 -2.05 -6.18 26.72
N PRO A 374 -1.85 -5.30 27.71
CA PRO A 374 -1.79 -3.85 27.49
C PRO A 374 -0.70 -3.44 26.48
N TYR A 375 -1.06 -2.58 25.53
CA TYR A 375 -0.15 -1.98 24.55
C TYR A 375 0.41 -0.67 25.08
N MET A 376 1.72 -0.46 24.90
CA MET A 376 2.38 0.78 25.33
C MET A 376 2.42 1.81 24.21
N ILE A 377 1.73 2.94 24.38
CA ILE A 377 1.69 4.05 23.42
C ILE A 377 2.09 5.32 24.18
N ASP A 378 3.16 6.01 23.74
CA ASP A 378 3.68 7.22 24.38
C ASP A 378 3.86 7.13 25.91
N GLY A 379 4.24 5.94 26.39
CA GLY A 379 4.45 5.66 27.82
C GLY A 379 3.16 5.39 28.63
N ARG A 380 2.01 5.22 27.97
CA ARG A 380 0.72 4.85 28.59
C ARG A 380 0.25 3.48 28.14
N GLU A 381 -0.43 2.78 29.04
CA GLU A 381 -1.03 1.48 28.76
C GLU A 381 -2.43 1.62 28.14
N HIS A 382 -2.66 0.94 27.03
CA HIS A 382 -3.94 0.85 26.35
C HIS A 382 -4.34 -0.62 26.19
N ARG A 383 -5.55 -1.00 26.61
CA ARG A 383 -6.06 -2.36 26.45
C ARG A 383 -6.96 -2.44 25.24
N LEU A 384 -6.63 -3.37 24.33
CA LEU A 384 -7.50 -3.84 23.27
C LEU A 384 -7.89 -5.28 23.56
N THR A 385 -9.02 -5.72 23.04
CA THR A 385 -9.37 -7.16 23.01
C THR A 385 -9.08 -7.74 21.64
N CYS A 386 -9.13 -9.06 21.52
CA CYS A 386 -8.92 -9.73 20.25
C CYS A 386 -10.00 -10.80 20.03
N SER A 387 -10.59 -10.78 18.84
CA SER A 387 -11.45 -11.84 18.32
C SER A 387 -10.63 -12.76 17.41
N ALA A 388 -10.74 -14.06 17.64
CA ALA A 388 -10.00 -15.07 16.88
C ALA A 388 -10.95 -16.07 16.21
N GLY A 389 -10.57 -16.54 15.03
CA GLY A 389 -11.29 -17.54 14.27
C GLY A 389 -10.32 -18.63 13.81
N LEU A 390 -10.68 -19.90 14.05
CA LEU A 390 -9.87 -21.06 13.69
C LEU A 390 -10.59 -21.90 12.64
N ALA A 391 -9.96 -22.22 11.52
CA ALA A 391 -10.46 -23.18 10.53
C ALA A 391 -9.50 -24.36 10.37
N ILE A 392 -10.05 -25.55 10.28
CA ILE A 392 -9.29 -26.81 10.13
C ILE A 392 -9.51 -27.32 8.71
N ALA A 393 -8.43 -27.74 8.05
CA ALA A 393 -8.48 -28.24 6.69
C ALA A 393 -9.31 -29.53 6.62
N GLY A 394 -10.29 -29.53 5.72
CA GLY A 394 -11.00 -30.72 5.28
C GLY A 394 -10.44 -31.28 3.96
N PRO A 395 -11.00 -32.40 3.45
CA PRO A 395 -10.46 -33.14 2.30
C PRO A 395 -10.37 -32.37 0.97
N ALA A 396 -11.07 -31.24 0.85
CA ALA A 396 -11.10 -30.40 -0.36
C ALA A 396 -10.79 -28.93 -0.04
N SER A 397 -10.09 -28.66 1.07
CA SER A 397 -9.71 -27.30 1.46
C SER A 397 -8.51 -26.83 0.65
N ASP A 398 -8.57 -25.60 0.19
CA ASP A 398 -7.46 -24.84 -0.37
C ASP A 398 -7.07 -23.70 0.60
N ALA A 399 -5.94 -23.04 0.34
CA ALA A 399 -5.43 -21.99 1.23
C ALA A 399 -6.40 -20.79 1.35
N GLU A 400 -7.09 -20.43 0.27
CA GLU A 400 -8.02 -19.29 0.25
C GLU A 400 -9.31 -19.63 0.99
N SER A 401 -9.84 -20.84 0.82
CA SER A 401 -11.00 -21.31 1.56
C SER A 401 -10.72 -21.44 3.05
N LEU A 402 -9.53 -21.88 3.45
CA LEU A 402 -9.19 -22.00 4.88
C LEU A 402 -9.05 -20.63 5.55
N LEU A 403 -8.37 -19.66 4.90
CA LEU A 403 -8.28 -18.29 5.41
C LEU A 403 -9.64 -17.61 5.47
N ARG A 404 -10.48 -17.80 4.44
CA ARG A 404 -11.84 -17.24 4.40
C ARG A 404 -12.71 -17.82 5.51
N ASP A 405 -12.65 -19.13 5.72
CA ASP A 405 -13.45 -19.81 6.74
C ASP A 405 -12.99 -19.39 8.16
N ALA A 406 -11.67 -19.21 8.39
CA ALA A 406 -11.14 -18.66 9.64
C ALA A 406 -11.56 -17.20 9.87
N GLY A 407 -11.46 -16.35 8.83
CA GLY A 407 -11.94 -14.96 8.89
C GLY A 407 -13.45 -14.85 9.12
N ALA A 408 -14.22 -15.78 8.56
CA ALA A 408 -15.64 -15.86 8.86
C ALA A 408 -15.87 -16.16 10.34
N ALA A 409 -15.15 -17.12 10.95
CA ALA A 409 -15.26 -17.39 12.37
C ALA A 409 -14.91 -16.17 13.25
N VAL A 410 -13.93 -15.34 12.85
CA VAL A 410 -13.67 -14.04 13.51
C VAL A 410 -14.91 -13.15 13.47
N HIS A 411 -15.56 -13.03 12.32
CA HIS A 411 -16.78 -12.23 12.20
C HIS A 411 -17.91 -12.77 13.10
N HIS A 412 -18.06 -14.10 13.21
CA HIS A 412 -18.99 -14.72 14.15
C HIS A 412 -18.63 -14.40 15.61
N ALA A 413 -17.35 -14.49 15.99
CA ALA A 413 -16.86 -14.13 17.32
C ALA A 413 -17.22 -12.68 17.68
N LYS A 414 -17.06 -11.75 16.74
CA LYS A 414 -17.48 -10.35 16.91
C LYS A 414 -18.98 -10.21 17.12
N GLY A 415 -19.78 -10.99 16.40
CA GLY A 415 -21.24 -11.04 16.57
C GLY A 415 -21.70 -11.62 17.92
N GLN A 416 -20.90 -12.47 18.55
CA GLN A 416 -21.18 -13.11 19.85
C GLN A 416 -20.59 -12.37 21.05
N GLY A 417 -20.19 -11.09 20.88
CA GLY A 417 -19.72 -10.24 21.97
C GLY A 417 -18.22 -9.92 21.95
N ARG A 418 -17.49 -10.28 20.88
CA ARG A 418 -16.03 -10.02 20.73
C ARG A 418 -15.18 -10.74 21.79
N ASN A 419 -13.87 -10.51 21.81
CA ASN A 419 -12.94 -11.03 22.82
C ASN A 419 -13.04 -12.54 23.06
N ARG A 420 -13.15 -13.33 21.99
CA ARG A 420 -13.31 -14.79 22.05
C ARG A 420 -12.75 -15.48 20.81
N THR A 421 -12.51 -16.78 20.95
CA THR A 421 -12.17 -17.67 19.83
C THR A 421 -13.40 -18.43 19.37
N GLU A 422 -13.62 -18.49 18.06
CA GLU A 422 -14.62 -19.35 17.43
C GLU A 422 -13.95 -20.32 16.47
N VAL A 423 -14.34 -21.60 16.50
CA VAL A 423 -13.86 -22.61 15.55
C VAL A 423 -14.86 -22.72 14.42
N PHE A 424 -14.41 -22.56 13.19
CA PHE A 424 -15.22 -22.73 12.00
C PHE A 424 -15.56 -24.21 11.82
N ASP A 425 -16.78 -24.56 12.19
CA ASP A 425 -17.36 -25.89 11.99
C ASP A 425 -18.68 -25.80 11.19
N ALA A 426 -19.36 -26.95 11.03
CA ALA A 426 -20.65 -26.99 10.35
C ALA A 426 -21.74 -26.15 11.05
N ALA A 427 -21.66 -26.00 12.37
CA ALA A 427 -22.61 -25.20 13.16
C ALA A 427 -22.38 -23.69 12.94
N VAL A 428 -21.12 -23.23 12.93
CA VAL A 428 -20.75 -21.84 12.60
C VAL A 428 -21.13 -21.50 11.16
N ARG A 429 -20.88 -22.41 10.20
CA ARG A 429 -21.32 -22.25 8.81
C ARG A 429 -22.85 -22.13 8.72
N SER A 430 -23.59 -22.98 9.44
CA SER A 430 -25.05 -22.91 9.50
C SER A 430 -25.53 -21.60 10.15
N ALA A 431 -24.91 -21.16 11.26
CA ALA A 431 -25.26 -19.92 11.95
C ALA A 431 -25.07 -18.69 11.04
N MET A 432 -24.00 -18.65 10.24
CA MET A 432 -23.77 -17.56 9.27
C MET A 432 -24.81 -17.54 8.16
N LEU A 433 -25.11 -18.70 7.57
CA LEU A 433 -26.17 -18.80 6.56
C LEU A 433 -27.53 -18.40 7.15
N ASN A 434 -27.81 -18.83 8.38
CA ASN A 434 -29.02 -18.45 9.10
C ASN A 434 -29.08 -16.95 9.36
N GLN A 435 -27.96 -16.30 9.66
CA GLN A 435 -27.87 -14.85 9.86
C GLN A 435 -28.14 -14.08 8.57
N VAL A 436 -27.52 -14.48 7.45
CA VAL A 436 -27.76 -13.86 6.14
C VAL A 436 -29.21 -14.02 5.73
N ASN A 437 -29.76 -15.23 5.87
CA ASN A 437 -31.17 -15.49 5.59
C ASN A 437 -32.09 -14.67 6.51
N LEU A 438 -31.76 -14.58 7.81
CA LEU A 438 -32.53 -13.78 8.76
C LEU A 438 -32.59 -12.30 8.37
N LEU A 439 -31.49 -11.72 7.87
CA LEU A 439 -31.47 -10.33 7.40
C LEU A 439 -32.34 -10.14 6.15
N ALA A 440 -32.25 -11.06 5.19
CA ALA A 440 -33.12 -11.04 4.01
C ALA A 440 -34.60 -11.24 4.37
N ASP A 441 -34.88 -12.07 5.36
CA ASP A 441 -36.22 -12.31 5.90
C ASP A 441 -36.73 -11.05 6.63
N LEU A 442 -35.89 -10.36 7.41
CA LEU A 442 -36.23 -9.11 8.09
C LEU A 442 -36.62 -8.01 7.11
N ASP A 443 -35.85 -7.81 6.04
CA ASP A 443 -36.15 -6.80 5.02
C ASP A 443 -37.54 -7.03 4.40
N ARG A 444 -37.90 -8.29 4.14
CA ARG A 444 -39.25 -8.66 3.66
C ARG A 444 -40.31 -8.43 4.74
N ALA A 445 -40.07 -8.89 5.96
CA ALA A 445 -41.01 -8.84 7.07
C ALA A 445 -41.39 -7.41 7.47
N ILE A 446 -40.44 -6.46 7.45
CA ILE A 446 -40.70 -5.04 7.78
C ILE A 446 -41.70 -4.39 6.81
N THR A 447 -41.65 -4.80 5.54
CA THR A 447 -42.56 -4.29 4.50
C THR A 447 -43.84 -5.12 4.35
N GLY A 448 -43.91 -6.27 4.99
CA GLY A 448 -45.07 -7.16 5.00
C GLY A 448 -45.84 -7.13 6.32
N ASP A 449 -46.86 -7.99 6.42
CA ASP A 449 -47.71 -8.14 7.61
C ASP A 449 -47.21 -9.28 8.54
N GLU A 450 -45.89 -9.44 8.66
CA GLU A 450 -45.30 -10.52 9.46
C GLU A 450 -45.01 -10.10 10.92
N PHE A 451 -44.87 -8.80 11.19
CA PHE A 451 -44.70 -8.30 12.54
C PHE A 451 -46.04 -8.02 13.21
N PHE A 452 -46.09 -8.24 14.52
CA PHE A 452 -47.22 -7.86 15.37
C PHE A 452 -46.71 -7.42 16.74
N LEU A 453 -47.56 -6.72 17.50
CA LEU A 453 -47.27 -6.35 18.88
C LEU A 453 -48.04 -7.26 19.85
N GLU A 454 -47.35 -7.67 20.90
CA GLU A 454 -47.95 -8.09 22.16
C GLU A 454 -47.75 -6.98 23.19
N PHE A 455 -48.62 -6.93 24.19
CA PHE A 455 -48.63 -5.87 25.20
C PHE A 455 -48.49 -6.49 26.58
N GLN A 456 -47.44 -6.10 27.29
CA GLN A 456 -47.20 -6.55 28.66
C GLN A 456 -47.65 -5.46 29.63
N PRO A 457 -48.75 -5.65 30.39
CA PRO A 457 -49.22 -4.66 31.35
C PRO A 457 -48.33 -4.62 32.60
N ALA A 458 -48.14 -3.41 33.13
CA ALA A 458 -47.60 -3.16 34.46
C ALA A 458 -48.71 -2.64 35.39
N PHE A 459 -48.68 -3.07 36.64
CA PHE A 459 -49.68 -2.72 37.65
C PHE A 459 -49.06 -1.87 38.74
N ASP A 460 -49.73 -0.79 39.10
CA ASP A 460 -49.40 0.03 40.26
C ASP A 460 -49.71 -0.75 41.54
N THR A 461 -48.73 -0.87 42.43
CA THR A 461 -48.82 -1.69 43.64
C THR A 461 -49.76 -1.11 44.71
N THR A 462 -50.07 0.18 44.63
CA THR A 462 -50.89 0.89 45.62
C THR A 462 -52.37 0.89 45.23
N THR A 463 -52.67 1.25 43.99
CA THR A 463 -54.03 1.31 43.42
C THR A 463 -54.48 -0.05 42.89
N GLY A 464 -53.54 -0.93 42.55
CA GLY A 464 -53.79 -2.19 41.88
C GLY A 464 -54.23 -2.02 40.42
N LEU A 465 -54.26 -0.82 39.86
CA LEU A 465 -54.68 -0.60 38.47
C LEU A 465 -53.50 -0.71 37.51
N ILE A 466 -53.80 -0.89 36.22
CA ILE A 466 -52.77 -0.85 35.17
C ILE A 466 -52.21 0.57 35.09
N SER A 467 -50.89 0.71 35.24
CA SER A 467 -50.17 1.98 35.15
C SER A 467 -49.61 2.23 33.75
N GLY A 468 -49.40 1.18 32.97
CA GLY A 468 -49.02 1.24 31.57
C GLY A 468 -48.91 -0.15 30.95
N ALA A 469 -48.61 -0.20 29.66
CA ALA A 469 -48.29 -1.44 28.97
C ALA A 469 -47.11 -1.24 28.03
N GLU A 470 -46.23 -2.23 27.99
CA GLU A 470 -45.07 -2.24 27.11
C GLU A 470 -45.41 -2.92 25.77
N ALA A 471 -45.11 -2.23 24.67
CA ALA A 471 -45.27 -2.75 23.32
C ALA A 471 -44.10 -3.65 22.95
N LEU A 472 -44.34 -4.96 22.97
CA LEU A 472 -43.36 -5.98 22.68
C LEU A 472 -43.54 -6.50 21.25
N VAL A 473 -42.56 -6.21 20.39
CA VAL A 473 -42.58 -6.71 19.02
C VAL A 473 -42.45 -8.24 18.97
N ARG A 474 -43.12 -8.84 18.00
CA ARG A 474 -43.05 -10.26 17.69
C ARG A 474 -43.06 -10.44 16.20
N TRP A 475 -42.36 -11.47 15.73
CA TRP A 475 -42.29 -11.78 14.31
C TRP A 475 -42.94 -13.13 14.03
N MET A 476 -44.03 -13.14 13.26
CA MET A 476 -44.60 -14.36 12.72
C MET A 476 -43.82 -14.78 11.47
N HIS A 477 -42.68 -15.43 11.67
CA HIS A 477 -41.84 -15.87 10.57
C HIS A 477 -42.53 -17.04 9.81
N PRO A 478 -42.60 -17.01 8.46
CA PRO A 478 -43.38 -17.97 7.67
C PRO A 478 -42.95 -19.44 7.83
N VAL A 479 -41.64 -19.67 8.00
CA VAL A 479 -41.07 -21.00 8.23
C VAL A 479 -40.85 -21.34 9.72
N ARG A 480 -40.36 -20.38 10.52
CA ARG A 480 -39.93 -20.63 11.91
C ARG A 480 -41.04 -20.41 12.95
N GLY A 481 -42.20 -19.90 12.54
CA GLY A 481 -43.28 -19.55 13.45
C GLY A 481 -43.02 -18.27 14.24
N PRO A 482 -43.66 -18.08 15.41
CA PRO A 482 -43.50 -16.87 16.20
C PRO A 482 -42.10 -16.78 16.83
N LEU A 483 -41.37 -15.70 16.52
CA LEU A 483 -40.05 -15.40 17.04
C LEU A 483 -40.11 -14.24 18.05
N PRO A 484 -39.45 -14.36 19.22
CA PRO A 484 -39.32 -13.27 20.18
C PRO A 484 -38.25 -12.24 19.74
N PRO A 485 -38.27 -11.02 20.29
CA PRO A 485 -37.31 -9.96 19.98
C PRO A 485 -35.84 -10.41 20.05
N ALA A 486 -35.48 -11.17 21.08
CA ALA A 486 -34.12 -11.66 21.29
C ALA A 486 -33.57 -12.48 20.10
N ALA A 487 -34.43 -13.07 19.28
CA ALA A 487 -34.03 -13.85 18.11
C ALA A 487 -33.62 -12.99 16.90
N PHE A 488 -34.02 -11.72 16.83
CA PHE A 488 -33.81 -10.90 15.62
C PHE A 488 -33.41 -9.44 15.85
N VAL A 489 -33.67 -8.85 17.03
CA VAL A 489 -33.37 -7.44 17.31
C VAL A 489 -31.86 -7.17 17.22
N ALA A 490 -31.03 -8.02 17.83
CA ALA A 490 -29.57 -7.87 17.74
C ALA A 490 -29.04 -7.94 16.30
N ALA A 491 -29.69 -8.74 15.43
CA ALA A 491 -29.36 -8.78 14.01
C ALA A 491 -29.80 -7.49 13.29
N ALA A 492 -30.98 -6.97 13.61
CA ALA A 492 -31.50 -5.72 13.06
C ALA A 492 -30.64 -4.51 13.47
N GLU A 493 -30.12 -4.48 14.70
CA GLU A 493 -29.26 -3.41 15.19
C GLU A 493 -27.92 -3.34 14.46
N ARG A 494 -27.26 -4.49 14.24
CA ARG A 494 -25.96 -4.55 13.54
C ARG A 494 -26.04 -4.21 12.06
N SER A 495 -27.24 -4.05 11.52
CA SER A 495 -27.50 -3.98 10.10
C SER A 495 -28.36 -2.77 9.70
N ASP A 496 -28.57 -1.83 10.63
CA ASP A 496 -29.41 -0.61 10.55
C ASP A 496 -30.91 -0.85 10.28
N ARG A 497 -31.36 -2.10 10.11
CA ARG A 497 -32.80 -2.43 10.00
C ARG A 497 -33.59 -2.09 11.24
N ILE A 498 -32.93 -1.97 12.40
CA ILE A 498 -33.59 -1.58 13.66
C ILE A 498 -34.31 -0.23 13.54
N VAL A 499 -33.85 0.66 12.68
CA VAL A 499 -34.51 1.95 12.43
C VAL A 499 -35.86 1.76 11.77
N LEU A 500 -35.91 0.96 10.69
CA LEU A 500 -37.16 0.71 9.96
C LEU A 500 -38.14 -0.11 10.81
N LEU A 501 -37.63 -1.10 11.55
CA LEU A 501 -38.43 -1.87 12.49
C LEU A 501 -38.98 -0.98 13.61
N GLY A 502 -38.16 -0.10 14.18
CA GLY A 502 -38.59 0.84 15.22
C GLY A 502 -39.69 1.78 14.76
N GLN A 503 -39.58 2.32 13.53
CA GLN A 503 -40.66 3.11 12.94
C GLN A 503 -41.95 2.32 12.75
N TRP A 504 -41.86 1.04 12.37
CA TRP A 504 -43.03 0.16 12.30
C TRP A 504 -43.64 -0.06 13.68
N VAL A 505 -42.83 -0.34 14.70
CA VAL A 505 -43.27 -0.52 16.10
C VAL A 505 -43.96 0.73 16.62
N ALA A 506 -43.38 1.90 16.40
CA ALA A 506 -43.96 3.18 16.80
C ALA A 506 -45.36 3.40 16.19
N ARG A 507 -45.49 3.22 14.87
CA ARG A 507 -46.79 3.33 14.19
C ARG A 507 -47.82 2.33 14.72
N ALA A 508 -47.40 1.07 14.94
CA ALA A 508 -48.28 0.04 15.47
C ALA A 508 -48.73 0.32 16.92
N ALA A 509 -47.82 0.81 17.77
CA ALA A 509 -48.12 1.18 19.16
C ALA A 509 -49.07 2.40 19.22
N VAL A 510 -48.83 3.42 18.38
CA VAL A 510 -49.72 4.59 18.25
C VAL A 510 -51.10 4.17 17.75
N ALA A 511 -51.18 3.31 16.74
CA ALA A 511 -52.44 2.79 16.22
C ALA A 511 -53.23 1.98 17.27
N ALA A 512 -52.56 1.10 18.03
CA ALA A 512 -53.17 0.36 19.14
C ALA A 512 -53.70 1.32 20.22
N THR A 513 -52.92 2.34 20.56
CA THR A 513 -53.27 3.36 21.56
C THR A 513 -54.47 4.21 21.13
N ALA A 514 -54.63 4.47 19.83
CA ALA A 514 -55.80 5.13 19.25
C ALA A 514 -57.04 4.22 19.23
N ALA A 515 -56.86 2.93 18.94
CA ALA A 515 -57.94 1.96 18.82
C ALA A 515 -58.70 1.71 20.14
N LEU A 516 -58.06 1.89 21.30
CA LEU A 516 -58.71 1.78 22.62
C LEU A 516 -59.93 2.69 22.80
N GLY A 517 -59.97 3.81 22.07
CA GLY A 517 -61.03 4.80 22.14
C GLY A 517 -61.10 5.55 23.49
N ALA A 518 -61.98 6.55 23.56
CA ALA A 518 -62.05 7.45 24.71
C ALA A 518 -62.41 6.73 26.03
N SER A 519 -63.23 5.68 25.98
CA SER A 519 -63.72 4.98 27.17
C SER A 519 -62.66 4.13 27.87
N HIS A 520 -61.66 3.62 27.15
CA HIS A 520 -60.57 2.82 27.73
C HIS A 520 -59.26 3.61 27.85
N SER A 521 -59.18 4.82 27.30
CA SER A 521 -57.99 5.68 27.35
C SER A 521 -57.53 5.97 28.78
N ALA A 522 -58.45 6.13 29.72
CA ALA A 522 -58.11 6.35 31.14
C ALA A 522 -57.65 5.08 31.87
N LEU A 523 -57.92 3.89 31.32
CA LEU A 523 -57.55 2.60 31.91
C LEU A 523 -56.16 2.12 31.45
N LEU A 524 -55.60 2.74 30.41
CA LEU A 524 -54.22 2.54 29.98
C LEU A 524 -53.51 3.90 29.82
N PRO A 525 -52.90 4.39 30.92
CA PRO A 525 -52.31 5.73 30.95
C PRO A 525 -51.13 5.90 29.99
N VAL A 526 -50.24 4.91 29.92
CA VAL A 526 -48.99 4.98 29.16
C VAL A 526 -48.76 3.73 28.30
N MET A 527 -48.41 3.93 27.04
CA MET A 527 -47.87 2.93 26.13
C MET A 527 -46.34 3.09 26.04
N TRP A 528 -45.59 2.09 26.49
CA TRP A 528 -44.13 2.11 26.48
C TRP A 528 -43.56 1.50 25.20
N ILE A 529 -42.56 2.16 24.60
CA ILE A 529 -41.91 1.76 23.35
C ILE A 529 -40.40 1.69 23.58
N ASN A 530 -39.83 0.52 23.33
CA ASN A 530 -38.39 0.30 23.38
C ASN A 530 -37.66 0.97 22.20
N VAL A 531 -36.60 1.71 22.50
CA VAL A 531 -35.82 2.46 21.50
C VAL A 531 -34.33 2.10 21.61
N ALA A 532 -33.78 1.66 20.49
CA ALA A 532 -32.37 1.29 20.37
C ALA A 532 -31.47 2.51 20.07
N ALA A 533 -30.18 2.42 20.43
CA ALA A 533 -29.20 3.49 20.19
C ALA A 533 -29.14 4.01 18.73
N PRO A 534 -29.16 3.15 17.68
CA PRO A 534 -29.10 3.63 16.30
C PRO A 534 -30.31 4.48 15.90
N GLN A 535 -31.46 4.30 16.55
CA GLN A 535 -32.66 5.10 16.31
C GLN A 535 -32.47 6.52 16.87
N LEU A 536 -31.99 6.64 18.11
CA LEU A 536 -31.74 7.93 18.76
C LEU A 536 -30.59 8.72 18.12
N ALA A 537 -29.65 8.04 17.47
CA ALA A 537 -28.58 8.69 16.72
C ALA A 537 -29.09 9.51 15.52
N ARG A 538 -30.34 9.31 15.10
CA ARG A 538 -30.95 10.09 14.01
C ARG A 538 -31.48 11.42 14.51
N ALA A 539 -31.13 12.49 13.80
CA ALA A 539 -31.55 13.85 14.14
C ALA A 539 -33.06 14.11 13.98
N ASP A 540 -33.77 13.25 13.23
CA ASP A 540 -35.20 13.37 12.94
C ASP A 540 -36.10 12.43 13.77
N PHE A 541 -35.52 11.59 14.63
CA PHE A 541 -36.27 10.56 15.37
C PHE A 541 -37.41 11.12 16.22
N ALA A 542 -37.13 12.12 17.05
CA ALA A 542 -38.15 12.72 17.90
C ALA A 542 -39.27 13.37 17.09
N ALA A 543 -38.91 14.05 15.99
CA ALA A 543 -39.88 14.70 15.12
C ALA A 543 -40.80 13.68 14.42
N ASP A 544 -40.24 12.57 13.92
CA ASP A 544 -40.99 11.49 13.25
C ASP A 544 -41.99 10.81 14.21
N LEU A 545 -41.56 10.53 15.44
CA LEU A 545 -42.44 9.94 16.46
C LEU A 545 -43.56 10.89 16.90
N LEU A 546 -43.23 12.16 17.16
CA LEU A 546 -44.22 13.16 17.58
C LEU A 546 -45.24 13.43 16.46
N ASP A 547 -44.80 13.54 15.21
CA ASP A 547 -45.70 13.67 14.05
C ASP A 547 -46.61 12.43 13.89
N THR A 548 -46.08 11.23 14.15
CA THR A 548 -46.89 9.99 14.15
C THR A 548 -47.99 10.03 15.22
N ILE A 549 -47.66 10.46 16.43
CA ILE A 549 -48.60 10.61 17.56
C ILE A 549 -49.66 11.69 17.24
N GLU A 550 -49.21 12.85 16.77
CA GLU A 550 -50.07 14.00 16.48
C GLU A 550 -51.07 13.70 15.36
N ARG A 551 -50.63 13.01 14.28
CA ARG A 551 -51.52 12.58 13.19
C ARG A 551 -52.61 11.60 13.62
N ALA A 552 -52.36 10.85 14.69
CA ALA A 552 -53.37 9.97 15.30
C ALA A 552 -54.32 10.73 16.26
N GLY A 553 -54.09 12.03 16.49
CA GLY A 553 -54.88 12.86 17.41
C GLY A 553 -54.69 12.50 18.87
N LEU A 554 -53.53 11.94 19.23
CA LEU A 554 -53.22 11.49 20.59
C LEU A 554 -52.31 12.49 21.32
N ASP A 555 -52.42 12.49 22.64
CA ASP A 555 -51.54 13.26 23.52
C ASP A 555 -50.19 12.53 23.70
N PRO A 556 -49.03 13.18 23.44
CA PRO A 556 -47.72 12.61 23.69
C PRO A 556 -47.48 12.09 25.11
N HIS A 557 -48.18 12.63 26.13
CA HIS A 557 -48.10 12.15 27.51
C HIS A 557 -48.54 10.69 27.70
N ARG A 558 -49.26 10.14 26.70
CA ARG A 558 -49.68 8.73 26.67
C ARG A 558 -48.59 7.79 26.20
N PHE A 559 -47.41 8.29 25.83
CA PHE A 559 -46.32 7.48 25.32
C PHE A 559 -45.09 7.62 26.21
N GLY A 560 -44.46 6.49 26.49
CA GLY A 560 -43.20 6.39 27.21
C GLY A 560 -42.13 5.76 26.33
N ILE A 561 -40.91 6.28 26.43
CA ILE A 561 -39.75 5.80 25.69
C ILE A 561 -38.84 5.05 26.64
N GLU A 562 -38.57 3.80 26.32
CA GLU A 562 -37.67 2.95 27.11
C GLU A 562 -36.33 2.83 26.40
N VAL A 563 -35.27 3.08 27.14
CA VAL A 563 -33.88 2.96 26.68
C VAL A 563 -33.08 2.20 27.72
N THR A 564 -32.15 1.35 27.29
CA THR A 564 -31.29 0.65 28.25
C THR A 564 -30.29 1.62 28.90
N GLU A 565 -29.83 1.30 30.11
CA GLU A 565 -28.83 2.08 30.85
C GLU A 565 -27.58 2.39 30.00
N SER A 566 -27.12 1.42 29.20
CA SER A 566 -25.94 1.56 28.35
C SER A 566 -26.11 2.61 27.24
N VAL A 567 -27.33 2.73 26.68
CA VAL A 567 -27.65 3.71 25.63
C VAL A 567 -27.54 5.13 26.19
N LEU A 568 -27.97 5.36 27.43
CA LEU A 568 -27.87 6.69 28.05
C LEU A 568 -26.43 7.10 28.33
N ILE A 569 -25.61 6.20 28.87
CA ILE A 569 -24.23 6.50 29.27
C ILE A 569 -23.35 6.81 28.04
N HIS A 570 -23.53 6.07 26.96
CA HIS A 570 -22.74 6.19 25.73
C HIS A 570 -23.46 6.99 24.63
N SER A 571 -24.48 7.77 25.01
CA SER A 571 -25.29 8.54 24.06
C SER A 571 -24.49 9.68 23.43
N SER A 572 -24.58 9.81 22.10
CA SER A 572 -24.08 10.99 21.38
C SER A 572 -24.91 12.23 21.69
N ASN A 573 -24.36 13.44 21.48
CA ASN A 573 -25.11 14.69 21.67
C ASN A 573 -26.44 14.71 20.92
N VAL A 574 -26.48 14.12 19.71
CA VAL A 574 -27.70 14.00 18.91
C VAL A 574 -28.76 13.17 19.65
N ALA A 575 -28.39 12.00 20.17
CA ALA A 575 -29.30 11.14 20.93
C ALA A 575 -29.83 11.84 22.19
N GLN A 576 -28.98 12.59 22.88
CA GLN A 576 -29.39 13.38 24.04
C GLN A 576 -30.40 14.47 23.68
N ASP A 577 -30.22 15.15 22.55
CA ASP A 577 -31.15 16.16 22.05
C ASP A 577 -32.49 15.56 21.65
N GLN A 578 -32.50 14.36 21.05
CA GLN A 578 -33.74 13.65 20.72
C GLN A 578 -34.55 13.30 21.97
N LEU A 579 -33.92 12.74 23.01
CA LEU A 579 -34.59 12.40 24.27
C LEU A 579 -35.15 13.64 24.96
N LYS A 580 -34.36 14.73 25.04
CA LYS A 580 -34.83 16.02 25.58
C LYS A 580 -35.99 16.60 24.77
N SER A 581 -35.98 16.42 23.45
CA SER A 581 -37.07 16.86 22.58
C SER A 581 -38.37 16.11 22.90
N LEU A 582 -38.32 14.78 23.01
CA LEU A 582 -39.48 13.96 23.37
C LEU A 582 -40.04 14.32 24.75
N ARG A 583 -39.16 14.51 25.74
CA ARG A 583 -39.55 14.98 27.09
C ARG A 583 -40.26 16.32 27.07
N ARG A 584 -39.69 17.33 26.40
CA ARG A 584 -40.29 18.67 26.31
C ARG A 584 -41.67 18.68 25.65
N ASN A 585 -41.93 17.71 24.78
CA ASN A 585 -43.22 17.56 24.10
C ASN A 585 -44.19 16.62 24.84
N GLY A 586 -43.83 16.13 26.02
CA GLY A 586 -44.72 15.44 26.95
C GLY A 586 -44.50 13.93 27.07
N CYS A 587 -43.71 13.30 26.21
CA CYS A 587 -43.43 11.87 26.35
C CYS A 587 -42.70 11.56 27.66
N GLN A 588 -42.98 10.38 28.22
CA GLN A 588 -42.26 9.86 29.38
C GLN A 588 -40.95 9.18 28.98
N LEU A 589 -40.00 9.13 29.89
CA LEU A 589 -38.72 8.44 29.71
C LEU A 589 -38.52 7.40 30.81
N GLY A 590 -38.32 6.16 30.37
CA GLY A 590 -38.06 5.00 31.19
C GLY A 590 -36.65 4.47 30.92
N ILE A 591 -36.00 3.97 31.97
CA ILE A 591 -34.72 3.27 31.83
C ILE A 591 -34.94 1.80 32.06
N ASP A 592 -34.53 1.02 31.07
CA ASP A 592 -34.60 -0.43 31.07
C ASP A 592 -33.27 -1.08 31.51
N ASP A 593 -33.34 -2.34 31.94
CA ASP A 593 -32.23 -3.16 32.42
C ASP A 593 -31.38 -2.54 33.55
N PHE A 594 -31.99 -1.72 34.42
CA PHE A 594 -31.24 -0.92 35.39
C PHE A 594 -30.58 -1.79 36.47
N GLY A 595 -29.28 -1.55 36.71
CA GLY A 595 -28.48 -2.24 37.75
C GLY A 595 -27.57 -3.34 37.21
N THR A 596 -27.61 -3.61 35.90
CA THR A 596 -26.71 -4.56 35.23
C THR A 596 -25.37 -3.92 34.80
N GLY A 597 -25.25 -2.58 34.87
CA GLY A 597 -24.08 -1.80 34.41
C GLY A 597 -23.56 -0.72 35.38
N TYR A 598 -22.87 0.29 34.83
CA TYR A 598 -22.27 1.41 35.59
C TYR A 598 -23.27 2.57 35.77
N SER A 599 -23.95 2.65 36.91
CA SER A 599 -24.94 3.71 37.13
C SER A 599 -24.30 5.08 37.34
N SER A 600 -24.63 6.03 36.46
CA SER A 600 -24.30 7.44 36.60
C SER A 600 -25.57 8.22 36.98
N LEU A 601 -25.72 8.45 38.29
CA LEU A 601 -26.79 9.26 38.91
C LEU A 601 -26.97 10.62 38.21
N THR A 602 -25.88 11.18 37.68
CA THR A 602 -25.88 12.45 36.94
C THR A 602 -26.81 12.41 35.72
N TYR A 603 -26.83 11.29 34.97
CA TYR A 603 -27.65 11.17 33.77
C TYR A 603 -29.15 11.01 34.10
N LEU A 604 -29.47 10.33 35.20
CA LEU A 604 -30.87 10.21 35.66
C LEU A 604 -31.52 11.57 35.89
N HIS A 605 -30.77 12.47 36.55
CA HIS A 605 -31.23 13.83 36.79
C HIS A 605 -31.22 14.68 35.51
N GLN A 606 -30.20 14.56 34.66
CA GLN A 606 -30.06 15.37 33.45
C GLN A 606 -31.20 15.15 32.44
N PHE A 607 -31.71 13.93 32.31
CA PHE A 607 -32.74 13.59 31.33
C PHE A 607 -34.16 13.63 31.90
N GLU A 608 -34.33 14.02 33.17
CA GLU A 608 -35.64 14.08 33.84
C GLU A 608 -36.40 12.76 33.64
N VAL A 609 -35.74 11.64 33.93
CA VAL A 609 -36.32 10.29 33.84
C VAL A 609 -37.59 10.23 34.68
N ASP A 610 -38.58 9.43 34.27
CA ASP A 610 -39.81 9.22 35.05
C ASP A 610 -39.83 7.86 35.74
N VAL A 611 -39.27 6.85 35.07
CA VAL A 611 -39.36 5.44 35.47
C VAL A 611 -38.01 4.75 35.38
N ILE A 612 -37.70 3.93 36.38
CA ILE A 612 -36.62 2.95 36.34
C ILE A 612 -37.24 1.56 36.37
N LYS A 613 -36.87 0.70 35.42
CA LYS A 613 -37.25 -0.72 35.39
C LYS A 613 -36.10 -1.55 35.95
N VAL A 614 -36.41 -2.33 36.99
CA VAL A 614 -35.46 -3.25 37.63
C VAL A 614 -35.48 -4.56 36.85
N ASP A 615 -34.32 -4.95 36.33
CA ASP A 615 -34.16 -6.14 35.50
C ASP A 615 -34.63 -7.41 36.22
N ARG A 616 -35.21 -8.32 35.42
CA ARG A 616 -35.73 -9.62 35.85
C ARG A 616 -34.68 -10.47 36.57
N SER A 617 -33.38 -10.34 36.25
CA SER A 617 -32.34 -11.13 36.93
C SER A 617 -32.27 -10.84 38.44
N PHE A 618 -32.56 -9.61 38.87
CA PHE A 618 -32.63 -9.26 40.29
C PHE A 618 -33.96 -9.71 40.90
N VAL A 619 -35.07 -9.55 40.18
CA VAL A 619 -36.41 -9.96 40.66
C VAL A 619 -36.52 -11.47 40.86
N ALA A 620 -35.87 -12.27 40.00
CA ALA A 620 -35.84 -13.72 40.13
C ALA A 620 -35.27 -14.21 41.48
N GLY A 621 -34.35 -13.44 42.08
CA GLY A 621 -33.73 -13.77 43.37
C GLY A 621 -34.45 -13.21 44.60
N ILE A 622 -35.48 -12.37 44.43
CA ILE A 622 -36.17 -11.69 45.54
C ILE A 622 -36.82 -12.70 46.51
N GLY A 623 -36.61 -12.50 47.80
CA GLY A 623 -37.11 -13.38 48.88
C GLY A 623 -36.31 -14.67 49.09
N ILE A 624 -35.32 -14.96 48.22
CA ILE A 624 -34.44 -16.13 48.30
C ILE A 624 -32.99 -15.70 48.54
N ASP A 625 -32.52 -14.71 47.78
CA ASP A 625 -31.18 -14.13 47.88
C ASP A 625 -31.24 -12.75 48.55
N SER A 626 -30.68 -12.66 49.76
CA SER A 626 -30.54 -11.40 50.49
C SER A 626 -29.80 -10.29 49.72
N ARG A 627 -28.92 -10.65 48.77
CA ARG A 627 -28.21 -9.69 47.92
C ARG A 627 -29.14 -9.09 46.87
N ALA A 628 -29.98 -9.90 46.23
CA ALA A 628 -31.01 -9.43 45.31
C ALA A 628 -31.97 -8.45 46.02
N ASP A 629 -32.47 -8.82 47.20
CA ASP A 629 -33.28 -7.95 48.06
C ASP A 629 -32.58 -6.60 48.34
N SER A 630 -31.29 -6.64 48.68
CA SER A 630 -30.51 -5.44 48.98
C SER A 630 -30.31 -4.53 47.77
N ILE A 631 -30.11 -5.10 46.57
CA ILE A 631 -29.96 -4.35 45.32
C ILE A 631 -31.28 -3.66 44.98
N VAL A 632 -32.40 -4.39 45.00
CA VAL A 632 -33.72 -3.81 44.72
C VAL A 632 -34.07 -2.74 45.75
N ALA A 633 -33.81 -2.97 47.05
CA ALA A 633 -34.00 -1.96 48.08
C ALA A 633 -33.19 -0.69 47.84
N ALA A 634 -31.93 -0.82 47.40
CA ALA A 634 -31.05 0.30 47.11
C ALA A 634 -31.53 1.09 45.88
N VAL A 635 -31.90 0.39 44.79
CA VAL A 635 -32.46 1.02 43.58
C VAL A 635 -33.75 1.75 43.91
N THR A 636 -34.66 1.13 44.66
CA THR A 636 -35.92 1.75 45.07
C THR A 636 -35.72 2.96 45.96
N GLY A 637 -34.83 2.87 46.96
CA GLY A 637 -34.51 4.00 47.83
C GLY A 637 -33.92 5.20 47.07
N MET A 638 -33.04 4.93 46.10
CA MET A 638 -32.45 5.95 45.23
C MET A 638 -33.51 6.58 44.30
N ALA A 639 -34.33 5.77 43.64
CA ALA A 639 -35.38 6.23 42.75
C ALA A 639 -36.36 7.16 43.48
N HIS A 640 -36.82 6.76 44.68
CA HIS A 640 -37.68 7.60 45.51
C HIS A 640 -37.02 8.92 45.93
N ALA A 641 -35.72 8.91 46.25
CA ALA A 641 -34.98 10.14 46.57
C ALA A 641 -34.91 11.12 45.39
N LEU A 642 -35.01 10.61 44.16
CA LEU A 642 -35.05 11.38 42.92
C LEU A 642 -36.49 11.66 42.42
N GLY A 643 -37.51 11.17 43.12
CA GLY A 643 -38.91 11.31 42.72
C GLY A 643 -39.32 10.42 41.53
N LEU A 644 -38.58 9.34 41.27
CA LEU A 644 -38.80 8.42 40.17
C LEU A 644 -39.70 7.25 40.58
N ARG A 645 -40.46 6.71 39.63
CA ARG A 645 -41.18 5.44 39.79
C ARG A 645 -40.27 4.25 39.51
N VAL A 646 -40.57 3.12 40.14
CA VAL A 646 -39.80 1.87 40.02
C VAL A 646 -40.71 0.73 39.60
N VAL A 647 -40.46 0.21 38.41
CA VAL A 647 -41.14 -0.98 37.87
C VAL A 647 -40.24 -2.19 38.13
N ALA A 648 -40.74 -3.19 38.83
CA ALA A 648 -40.05 -4.47 38.97
C ALA A 648 -40.53 -5.46 37.90
N GLU A 649 -39.61 -5.99 37.10
CA GLU A 649 -39.93 -6.86 35.97
C GLU A 649 -39.73 -8.34 36.27
N GLY A 650 -40.51 -9.19 35.59
CA GLY A 650 -40.35 -10.64 35.69
C GLY A 650 -40.87 -11.23 37.01
N VAL A 651 -41.93 -10.64 37.58
CA VAL A 651 -42.66 -11.24 38.71
C VAL A 651 -43.32 -12.55 38.27
N GLU A 652 -42.94 -13.65 38.91
CA GLU A 652 -43.43 -15.01 38.62
C GLU A 652 -44.25 -15.60 39.79
N SER A 653 -44.07 -15.14 41.04
CA SER A 653 -44.78 -15.68 42.21
C SER A 653 -45.42 -14.62 43.12
N SER A 654 -46.35 -15.05 43.96
CA SER A 654 -47.02 -14.20 44.95
C SER A 654 -46.04 -13.71 46.02
N GLU A 655 -45.07 -14.55 46.39
CA GLU A 655 -44.04 -14.25 47.38
C GLU A 655 -43.10 -13.13 46.88
N GLN A 656 -42.73 -13.17 45.58
CA GLN A 656 -41.97 -12.09 44.95
C GLN A 656 -42.77 -10.79 44.97
N LEU A 657 -44.06 -10.85 44.61
CA LEU A 657 -44.94 -9.68 44.62
C LEU A 657 -45.03 -9.03 46.01
N GLU A 658 -45.33 -9.81 47.05
CA GLU A 658 -45.42 -9.31 48.43
C GLU A 658 -44.11 -8.68 48.88
N ARG A 659 -42.98 -9.27 48.48
CA ARG A 659 -41.67 -8.75 48.85
C ARG A 659 -41.35 -7.45 48.12
N LEU A 660 -41.67 -7.33 46.84
CA LEU A 660 -41.50 -6.10 46.06
C LEU A 660 -42.38 -4.96 46.59
N GLU A 661 -43.61 -5.27 47.01
CA GLU A 661 -44.50 -4.31 47.69
C GLU A 661 -43.86 -3.79 49.00
N GLN A 662 -43.25 -4.68 49.80
CA GLN A 662 -42.54 -4.29 51.02
C GLN A 662 -41.27 -3.47 50.76
N LEU A 663 -40.57 -3.75 49.66
CA LEU A 663 -39.38 -3.01 49.25
C LEU A 663 -39.72 -1.64 48.63
N GLY A 664 -41.01 -1.37 48.41
CA GLY A 664 -41.53 -0.08 47.95
C GLY A 664 -41.53 0.10 46.45
N CYS A 665 -41.48 -0.97 45.65
CA CYS A 665 -41.63 -0.84 44.19
C CYS A 665 -43.01 -0.25 43.87
N THR A 666 -43.05 0.77 43.00
CA THR A 666 -44.30 1.47 42.65
C THR A 666 -45.15 0.66 41.69
N ASP A 667 -44.49 -0.10 40.81
CA ASP A 667 -45.12 -0.83 39.74
C ASP A 667 -44.52 -2.24 39.60
N VAL A 668 -45.31 -3.20 39.14
CA VAL A 668 -44.89 -4.59 38.93
C VAL A 668 -45.37 -5.13 37.59
N SER A 669 -44.52 -5.91 36.92
CA SER A 669 -44.82 -6.58 35.66
C SER A 669 -44.21 -7.99 35.65
N GLY A 670 -44.89 -8.96 35.05
CA GLY A 670 -44.35 -10.30 34.93
C GLY A 670 -45.37 -11.38 34.57
N PHE A 671 -44.85 -12.53 34.15
CA PHE A 671 -45.66 -13.65 33.63
C PHE A 671 -46.50 -14.34 34.70
N GLY A 672 -46.11 -14.23 35.98
CA GLY A 672 -46.93 -14.70 37.10
C GLY A 672 -48.23 -13.92 37.25
N LEU A 673 -48.26 -12.66 36.77
CA LEU A 673 -49.44 -11.81 36.77
C LEU A 673 -50.24 -12.00 35.48
N VAL A 674 -49.66 -11.55 34.37
CA VAL A 674 -50.26 -11.55 33.04
C VAL A 674 -49.13 -11.76 32.04
N ARG A 675 -49.26 -12.73 31.14
CA ARG A 675 -48.33 -12.90 30.01
C ARG A 675 -48.59 -11.84 28.94
N PRO A 676 -47.63 -11.55 28.04
CA PRO A 676 -47.84 -10.59 26.97
C PRO A 676 -49.10 -10.91 26.16
N LEU A 677 -49.97 -9.92 25.98
CA LEU A 677 -51.32 -10.09 25.43
C LEU A 677 -51.42 -9.58 24.01
N ARG A 678 -52.28 -10.18 23.18
CA ARG A 678 -52.73 -9.53 21.95
C ARG A 678 -53.64 -8.35 22.27
N PHE A 679 -53.76 -7.42 21.32
CA PHE A 679 -54.55 -6.19 21.50
C PHE A 679 -55.98 -6.47 22.03
N SER A 680 -56.69 -7.45 21.46
CA SER A 680 -58.05 -7.81 21.89
C SER A 680 -58.12 -8.36 23.32
N GLU A 681 -57.05 -9.02 23.77
CA GLU A 681 -56.96 -9.57 25.13
C GLU A 681 -56.56 -8.49 26.14
N LEU A 682 -55.70 -7.55 25.71
CA LEU A 682 -55.37 -6.35 26.49
C LEU A 682 -56.66 -5.58 26.80
N GLU A 683 -57.50 -5.30 25.79
CA GLU A 683 -58.77 -4.59 25.97
C GLU A 683 -59.67 -5.26 27.03
N GLY A 684 -59.78 -6.58 27.02
CA GLY A 684 -60.55 -7.33 28.02
C GLY A 684 -59.92 -7.40 29.42
N THR A 685 -58.65 -6.99 29.53
CA THR A 685 -57.91 -6.92 30.80
C THR A 685 -57.94 -5.50 31.39
N LEU A 686 -58.23 -4.47 30.57
CA LEU A 686 -58.39 -3.10 31.05
C LEU A 686 -59.52 -3.02 32.08
N GLY A 687 -59.20 -2.51 33.28
CA GLY A 687 -60.12 -2.44 34.41
C GLY A 687 -60.07 -3.64 35.37
N ARG A 688 -59.28 -4.68 35.09
CA ARG A 688 -58.92 -5.67 36.12
C ARG A 688 -57.88 -5.08 37.07
N SER A 689 -57.99 -5.43 38.34
CA SER A 689 -57.03 -5.03 39.37
C SER A 689 -55.93 -6.08 39.53
N LEU A 690 -54.81 -5.68 40.13
CA LEU A 690 -53.70 -6.55 40.50
C LEU A 690 -54.21 -7.74 41.33
N ALA A 691 -55.17 -7.52 42.23
CA ALA A 691 -55.79 -8.57 43.04
C ALA A 691 -56.48 -9.66 42.21
N ASP A 692 -57.03 -9.31 41.04
CA ASP A 692 -57.71 -10.27 40.14
C ASP A 692 -56.72 -11.16 39.38
N VAL A 693 -55.47 -10.71 39.23
CA VAL A 693 -54.41 -11.37 38.47
C VAL A 693 -53.24 -11.83 39.33
N ARG A 694 -53.34 -11.72 40.67
CA ARG A 694 -52.28 -12.20 41.57
C ARG A 694 -52.05 -13.70 41.36
N PRO A 695 -50.78 -14.16 41.40
CA PRO A 695 -50.49 -15.58 41.35
C PRO A 695 -51.12 -16.25 42.58
N ARG A 696 -51.58 -17.50 42.45
CA ARG A 696 -52.12 -18.25 43.60
C ARG A 696 -50.96 -18.91 44.37
N HIS A 697 -50.99 -18.82 45.71
CA HIS A 697 -50.01 -19.49 46.56
C HIS A 697 -49.89 -20.98 46.21
N GLY A 698 -48.67 -21.45 45.94
CA GLY A 698 -48.36 -22.86 45.72
C GLY A 698 -48.55 -23.38 44.30
N HIS A 699 -48.65 -22.54 43.27
CA HIS A 699 -48.47 -22.98 41.88
C HIS A 699 -47.00 -22.89 41.47
N GLU A 700 -46.38 -24.04 41.19
CA GLU A 700 -45.07 -24.10 40.55
C GLU A 700 -45.12 -23.39 39.18
N PRO A 701 -44.07 -22.64 38.80
CA PRO A 701 -44.00 -22.04 37.49
C PRO A 701 -43.94 -23.13 36.42
N SER A 702 -44.91 -23.13 35.50
CA SER A 702 -44.87 -23.99 34.32
C SER A 702 -43.77 -23.49 33.39
N VAL A 703 -42.64 -24.21 33.35
CA VAL A 703 -41.50 -23.95 32.47
C VAL A 703 -41.89 -24.28 31.03
N HIS A 704 -42.21 -23.26 30.23
CA HIS A 704 -42.19 -23.30 28.76
C HIS A 704 -41.86 -21.93 28.18
#